data_AF-A0AB39T9B4-F1
#
_entry.id   AF-A0AB39T9B4-F1
#
_cell.length_a   1.000
_cell.length_b   1.000
_cell.length_c   1.000
_cell.angle_alpha   90.00
_cell.angle_beta   90.00
_cell.angle_gamma   90.00
#
_symmetry.space_group_name_H-M   'P 1'
#
loop_
_entity.id
_entity.type
_entity.pdbx_description
1 polymer ?
#
loop_
_entity_poly.entity_id
_entity_poly.type
_entity_poly.pdbx_seq_one_letter_code
_entity_poly.pdbx_strand_id
1 'polypeptide(L)'
;MTAEPGPSLYDLLPALHRRRDAEQGGPLEALLGVIEEQRAVVGQAIDQSYADLFVETCQAWVLPYLGALVGYAPLPGYEEVLARRDESAARLARVVAPRRDVARTLADRRRKGTLAVLEDLARDVADWPARAVEFRHLLGFHQPVRLYATHPADTADRLRRGQLADLRRGAELDLVDGPFDRLAHTVDVRRLDSAHRPGGRHGIPAVGLFVWRLGAYPVTRAPAYCRDRDRAHYTFSVLGNDTPLATRPVREPAPHHIADETNVPGLIRRRAFETSTAHYYGPGKSLCVYVDDEPVPLTAIVPADLSRWSYVPRRGQVAVDPVLGRIAFPARSAPDTGVRVSYHYAFAAALGGGEYPRTEPVPEPAPGAPAPAEPYRVGPGQRFERLKDALVAWRRDKAADPSRRQAVIELVGPAVLQEQIDIRLDRGDRLTVRAAPGSRPVLRLLDWYANRPDALRITGTGRGKGPLPEIRLAGLLVTGRSVRVQGAVGRVTISHCTLVPGWSLDAEGHCEHPQQPGLELVRTPACLEIEHSITGTLVVVADETRSGPNQVFLSDSVLDATSAALPALTGPDGECAYAELSARRTTVIGSVHVQSVGLVENSLLDGEVEVCVRQRGCIRFSYLAPGSRTPAPFHCEPAHSGAPDRVVPRFTSTRYGTPGYGQLAPGCAEEIRRGADDGSELGAFHDLFQPQRDDGLRTRLAEFTPAGASSDVLFVT
;
A
#
# COMPACT_ATOMS: atom_id res chain seq x y z
N MET A 1 -28.09 7.90 10.52
CA MET A 1 -28.86 8.11 11.76
C MET A 1 -29.02 6.75 12.39
N THR A 2 -28.31 6.45 13.47
CA THR A 2 -28.58 5.23 14.25
C THR A 2 -29.90 5.46 14.98
N ALA A 3 -30.94 4.72 14.59
CA ALA A 3 -32.20 4.73 15.31
C ALA A 3 -31.92 4.39 16.78
N GLU A 4 -32.43 5.20 17.71
CA GLU A 4 -32.42 4.82 19.12
C GLU A 4 -33.11 3.46 19.24
N PRO A 5 -32.56 2.51 20.02
CA PRO A 5 -33.22 1.23 20.22
C PRO A 5 -34.59 1.51 20.82
N GLY A 6 -35.66 1.15 20.09
CA GLY A 6 -37.01 1.25 20.62
C GLY A 6 -37.16 0.43 21.92
N PRO A 7 -38.22 0.68 22.71
CA PRO A 7 -38.47 -0.08 23.94
C PRO A 7 -38.54 -1.58 23.67
N SER A 8 -37.94 -2.38 24.57
CA SER A 8 -37.96 -3.84 24.50
C SER A 8 -39.40 -4.35 24.47
N LEU A 9 -39.65 -5.46 23.78
CA LEU A 9 -40.95 -6.14 23.82
C LEU A 9 -41.40 -6.44 25.26
N TYR A 10 -40.46 -6.73 26.16
CA TYR A 10 -40.75 -6.92 27.58
C TYR A 10 -41.22 -5.62 28.25
N ASP A 11 -40.60 -4.49 27.90
CA ASP A 11 -40.96 -3.17 28.44
C ASP A 11 -42.35 -2.69 28.00
N LEU A 12 -42.82 -3.19 26.86
CA LEU A 12 -44.18 -2.95 26.36
C LEU A 12 -45.25 -3.74 27.14
N LEU A 13 -44.86 -4.71 27.98
CA LEU A 13 -45.81 -5.45 28.80
C LEU A 13 -46.32 -4.62 29.99
N PRO A 14 -47.60 -4.78 30.38
CA PRO A 14 -48.13 -4.20 31.61
C PRO A 14 -47.28 -4.58 32.83
N ALA A 15 -47.06 -3.62 33.73
CA ALA A 15 -46.17 -3.80 34.90
C ALA A 15 -46.53 -5.00 35.80
N LEU A 16 -47.81 -5.41 35.82
CA LEU A 16 -48.27 -6.59 36.57
C LEU A 16 -47.62 -7.89 36.08
N HIS A 17 -47.46 -8.06 34.76
CA HIS A 17 -46.85 -9.27 34.18
C HIS A 17 -45.35 -9.30 34.41
N ARG A 18 -44.66 -8.16 34.29
CA ARG A 18 -43.24 -8.04 34.59
C ARG A 18 -42.91 -8.37 36.04
N ARG A 19 -43.75 -7.92 36.99
CA ARG A 19 -43.59 -8.26 38.42
C ARG A 19 -43.75 -9.76 38.68
N ARG A 20 -44.79 -10.38 38.13
CA ARG A 20 -45.04 -11.84 38.29
C ARG A 20 -43.94 -12.69 37.66
N ASP A 21 -43.39 -12.25 36.54
CA ASP A 21 -42.29 -12.94 35.87
C ASP A 21 -41.00 -12.86 36.68
N ALA A 22 -40.67 -11.68 37.23
CA ALA A 22 -39.54 -11.52 38.15
C ALA A 22 -39.68 -12.41 39.40
N GLU A 23 -40.90 -12.56 39.95
CA GLU A 23 -41.19 -13.48 41.06
C GLU A 23 -41.02 -14.97 40.68
N GLN A 24 -41.12 -15.32 39.40
CA GLN A 24 -40.98 -16.69 38.87
C GLN A 24 -39.59 -16.98 38.26
N GLY A 25 -38.64 -16.05 38.40
CA GLY A 25 -37.27 -16.22 37.89
C GLY A 25 -37.06 -15.83 36.43
N GLY A 26 -37.95 -15.02 35.83
CA GLY A 26 -37.79 -14.41 34.51
C GLY A 26 -37.99 -15.28 33.26
N PRO A 27 -38.81 -16.36 33.24
CA PRO A 27 -38.97 -17.18 32.03
C PRO A 27 -39.63 -16.43 30.86
N LEU A 28 -40.52 -15.46 31.11
CA LEU A 28 -41.18 -14.66 30.07
C LEU A 28 -40.23 -13.61 29.50
N GLU A 29 -39.41 -12.97 30.33
CA GLU A 29 -38.32 -12.09 29.89
C GLU A 29 -37.35 -12.85 28.97
N ALA A 30 -36.94 -14.06 29.34
CA ALA A 30 -36.07 -14.89 28.52
C ALA A 30 -36.72 -15.27 27.18
N LEU A 31 -37.99 -15.67 27.18
CA LEU A 31 -38.73 -16.00 25.95
C LEU A 31 -38.89 -14.77 25.03
N LEU A 32 -39.25 -13.61 25.59
CA LEU A 32 -39.39 -12.38 24.83
C LEU A 32 -38.05 -11.86 24.32
N GLY A 33 -36.96 -12.11 25.05
CA GLY A 33 -35.59 -11.83 24.58
C GLY A 33 -35.28 -12.58 23.28
N VAL A 34 -35.59 -13.88 23.19
CA VAL A 34 -35.41 -14.66 21.96
C VAL A 34 -36.29 -14.16 20.81
N ILE A 35 -37.53 -13.76 21.10
CA ILE A 35 -38.43 -13.18 20.09
C ILE A 35 -37.93 -11.80 19.64
N GLU A 36 -37.36 -11.01 20.55
CA GLU A 36 -36.78 -9.70 20.27
C GLU A 36 -35.57 -9.80 19.36
N GLU A 37 -34.72 -10.83 19.51
CA GLU A 37 -33.64 -11.11 18.57
C GLU A 37 -34.17 -11.29 17.14
N GLN A 38 -35.23 -12.08 16.95
CA GLN A 38 -35.82 -12.28 15.62
C GLN A 38 -36.53 -11.02 15.10
N ARG A 39 -37.21 -10.27 15.98
CA ARG A 39 -37.79 -8.96 15.63
C ARG A 39 -36.70 -7.99 15.17
N ALA A 40 -35.54 -7.96 15.84
CA ALA A 40 -34.42 -7.11 15.47
C ALA A 40 -33.87 -7.49 14.09
N VAL A 41 -33.73 -8.79 13.79
CA VAL A 41 -33.33 -9.28 12.46
C VAL A 41 -34.31 -8.81 11.37
N VAL A 42 -35.62 -8.96 11.59
CA VAL A 42 -36.65 -8.52 10.64
C VAL A 42 -36.65 -6.99 10.50
N GLY A 43 -36.53 -6.26 11.61
CA GLY A 43 -36.42 -4.79 11.61
C GLY A 43 -35.23 -4.31 10.81
N GLN A 44 -34.05 -4.88 11.05
CA GLN A 44 -32.83 -4.60 10.29
C GLN A 44 -32.99 -4.94 8.80
N ALA A 45 -33.67 -6.04 8.47
CA ALA A 45 -33.94 -6.40 7.06
C ALA A 45 -34.88 -5.39 6.37
N ILE A 46 -35.88 -4.86 7.08
CA ILE A 46 -36.77 -3.80 6.57
C ILE A 46 -36.00 -2.50 6.39
N ASP A 47 -35.22 -2.08 7.39
CA ASP A 47 -34.38 -0.88 7.32
C ASP A 47 -33.38 -0.98 6.16
N GLN A 48 -32.76 -2.16 5.98
CA GLN A 48 -31.88 -2.43 4.85
C GLN A 48 -32.63 -2.39 3.51
N SER A 49 -33.87 -2.88 3.45
CA SER A 49 -34.69 -2.80 2.22
C SER A 49 -34.99 -1.36 1.82
N TYR A 50 -35.20 -0.45 2.79
CA TYR A 50 -35.31 0.98 2.51
C TYR A 50 -33.97 1.61 2.11
N ALA A 51 -32.88 1.19 2.77
CA ALA A 51 -31.53 1.60 2.39
C ALA A 51 -31.15 1.14 0.97
N ASP A 52 -31.71 0.03 0.50
CA ASP A 52 -31.50 -0.52 -0.84
C ASP A 52 -32.12 0.32 -1.96
N LEU A 53 -32.97 1.30 -1.64
CA LEU A 53 -33.53 2.25 -2.60
C LEU A 53 -32.53 3.35 -3.03
N PHE A 54 -31.43 3.55 -2.30
CA PHE A 54 -30.47 4.63 -2.56
C PHE A 54 -29.07 4.07 -2.84
N VAL A 55 -28.41 4.60 -3.87
CA VAL A 55 -27.09 4.12 -4.34
C VAL A 55 -25.99 4.24 -3.26
N GLU A 56 -26.12 5.20 -2.36
CA GLU A 56 -25.18 5.46 -1.27
C GLU A 56 -25.26 4.40 -0.16
N THR A 57 -26.45 3.82 0.05
CA THR A 57 -26.74 2.95 1.20
C THR A 57 -27.11 1.52 0.82
N CYS A 58 -27.38 1.25 -0.46
CA CYS A 58 -27.80 -0.06 -0.90
C CYS A 58 -26.71 -1.13 -0.77
N GLN A 59 -27.11 -2.38 -0.58
CA GLN A 59 -26.20 -3.51 -0.65
C GLN A 59 -25.55 -3.62 -2.04
N ALA A 60 -24.35 -4.22 -2.10
CA ALA A 60 -23.56 -4.27 -3.33
C ALA A 60 -24.29 -4.99 -4.47
N TRP A 61 -25.08 -6.03 -4.17
CA TRP A 61 -25.82 -6.79 -5.16
C TRP A 61 -27.00 -6.01 -5.78
N VAL A 62 -27.48 -4.94 -5.14
CA VAL A 62 -28.60 -4.10 -5.62
C VAL A 62 -28.14 -3.08 -6.66
N LEU A 63 -26.87 -2.67 -6.61
CA LEU A 63 -26.30 -1.62 -7.47
C LEU A 63 -26.53 -1.82 -8.97
N PRO A 64 -26.37 -3.02 -9.55
CA PRO A 64 -26.58 -3.23 -10.99
C PRO A 64 -28.04 -2.99 -11.39
N TYR A 65 -28.99 -3.31 -10.52
CA TYR A 65 -30.42 -3.09 -10.78
C TYR A 65 -30.74 -1.60 -10.79
N LEU A 66 -30.21 -0.83 -9.83
CA LEU A 66 -30.31 0.63 -9.84
C LEU A 66 -29.61 1.22 -11.08
N GLY A 67 -28.45 0.69 -11.43
CA GLY A 67 -27.73 1.08 -12.64
C GLY A 67 -28.54 0.83 -13.92
N ALA A 68 -29.19 -0.32 -14.05
CA ALA A 68 -29.99 -0.67 -15.22
C ALA A 68 -31.12 0.35 -15.48
N LEU A 69 -31.72 0.92 -14.42
CA LEU A 69 -32.74 1.97 -14.54
C LEU A 69 -32.21 3.24 -15.22
N VAL A 70 -30.93 3.55 -15.06
CA VAL A 70 -30.27 4.70 -15.70
C VAL A 70 -29.46 4.29 -16.93
N GLY A 71 -29.62 3.05 -17.40
CA GLY A 71 -28.92 2.49 -18.55
C GLY A 71 -27.42 2.29 -18.35
N TYR A 72 -26.99 2.05 -17.10
CA TYR A 72 -25.64 1.63 -16.77
C TYR A 72 -25.46 0.14 -17.09
N ALA A 73 -24.37 -0.20 -17.76
CA ALA A 73 -23.98 -1.59 -18.03
C ALA A 73 -22.76 -1.96 -17.18
N PRO A 74 -22.85 -2.96 -16.28
CA PRO A 74 -21.67 -3.47 -15.58
C PRO A 74 -20.72 -4.15 -16.54
N LEU A 75 -19.45 -4.29 -16.16
CA LEU A 75 -18.47 -5.01 -16.97
C LEU A 75 -18.81 -6.52 -17.01
N PRO A 76 -18.43 -7.21 -18.10
CA PRO A 76 -18.53 -8.67 -18.19
C PRO A 76 -17.87 -9.36 -16.99
N GLY A 77 -18.47 -10.45 -16.51
CA GLY A 77 -17.96 -11.22 -15.36
C GLY A 77 -18.50 -10.79 -14.00
N TYR A 78 -19.19 -9.64 -13.89
CA TYR A 78 -19.77 -9.17 -12.63
C TYR A 78 -20.72 -10.18 -11.96
N GLU A 79 -21.53 -10.89 -12.74
CA GLU A 79 -22.47 -11.90 -12.22
C GLU A 79 -21.76 -13.12 -11.60
N GLU A 80 -20.64 -13.55 -12.20
CA GLU A 80 -19.81 -14.64 -11.68
C GLU A 80 -19.15 -14.24 -10.36
N VAL A 81 -18.76 -12.97 -10.24
CA VAL A 81 -18.19 -12.41 -9.00
C VAL A 81 -19.23 -12.42 -7.89
N LEU A 82 -20.49 -12.03 -8.15
CA LEU A 82 -21.55 -12.08 -7.12
C LEU A 82 -21.91 -13.51 -6.68
N ALA A 83 -21.73 -14.50 -7.56
CA ALA A 83 -21.96 -15.91 -7.21
C ALA A 83 -20.94 -16.43 -6.20
N ARG A 84 -19.71 -15.89 -6.20
CA ARG A 84 -18.65 -16.20 -5.23
C ARG A 84 -18.95 -15.47 -3.91
N ARG A 85 -19.21 -16.22 -2.83
CA ARG A 85 -19.57 -15.69 -1.50
C ARG A 85 -18.37 -15.50 -0.58
N ASP A 86 -17.21 -15.12 -1.13
CA ASP A 86 -15.99 -14.86 -0.37
C ASP A 86 -15.63 -13.36 -0.34
N GLU A 87 -14.72 -12.97 0.56
CA GLU A 87 -14.33 -11.56 0.71
C GLU A 87 -13.60 -11.00 -0.52
N SER A 88 -12.86 -11.84 -1.25
CA SER A 88 -12.15 -11.41 -2.46
C SER A 88 -13.16 -11.02 -3.54
N ALA A 89 -14.18 -11.85 -3.74
CA ALA A 89 -15.29 -11.58 -4.62
C ALA A 89 -16.05 -10.31 -4.22
N ALA A 90 -16.26 -10.06 -2.93
CA ALA A 90 -16.86 -8.82 -2.47
C ALA A 90 -15.98 -7.58 -2.78
N ARG A 91 -14.64 -7.70 -2.72
CA ARG A 91 -13.71 -6.63 -3.13
C ARG A 91 -13.74 -6.43 -4.65
N LEU A 92 -13.65 -7.51 -5.42
CA LEU A 92 -13.73 -7.49 -6.87
C LEU A 92 -15.05 -6.89 -7.36
N ALA A 93 -16.19 -7.22 -6.75
CA ALA A 93 -17.49 -6.65 -7.10
C ALA A 93 -17.51 -5.11 -6.96
N ARG A 94 -16.83 -4.56 -5.95
CA ARG A 94 -16.70 -3.11 -5.76
C ARG A 94 -15.83 -2.44 -6.82
N VAL A 95 -14.89 -3.18 -7.41
CA VAL A 95 -14.04 -2.69 -8.50
C VAL A 95 -14.75 -2.78 -9.85
N VAL A 96 -15.48 -3.88 -10.10
CA VAL A 96 -16.15 -4.14 -11.38
C VAL A 96 -17.42 -3.29 -11.55
N ALA A 97 -18.11 -2.97 -10.45
CA ALA A 97 -19.21 -2.00 -10.45
C ALA A 97 -19.07 -1.01 -9.28
N PRO A 98 -18.21 0.01 -9.42
CA PRO A 98 -18.05 1.02 -8.39
C PRO A 98 -19.35 1.78 -8.17
N ARG A 99 -19.77 1.91 -6.91
CA ARG A 99 -20.96 2.71 -6.52
C ARG A 99 -20.93 4.12 -7.12
N ARG A 100 -19.73 4.70 -7.19
CA ARG A 100 -19.48 6.05 -7.68
C ARG A 100 -19.77 6.20 -9.18
N ASP A 101 -19.39 5.22 -9.99
CA ASP A 101 -19.68 5.19 -11.43
C ASP A 101 -21.20 5.10 -11.67
N VAL A 102 -21.87 4.18 -10.97
CA VAL A 102 -23.34 4.05 -11.03
C VAL A 102 -24.05 5.35 -10.64
N ALA A 103 -23.65 5.95 -9.51
CA ALA A 103 -24.27 7.18 -9.01
C ALA A 103 -24.09 8.38 -9.96
N ARG A 104 -22.96 8.45 -10.67
CA ARG A 104 -22.60 9.61 -11.51
C ARG A 104 -22.94 9.45 -12.99
N THR A 105 -23.39 8.27 -13.40
CA THR A 105 -23.77 7.93 -14.79
C THR A 105 -24.59 9.04 -15.48
N LEU A 106 -25.64 9.57 -14.84
CA LEU A 106 -26.46 10.65 -15.43
C LEU A 106 -25.71 11.98 -15.57
N ALA A 107 -24.92 12.34 -14.57
CA ALA A 107 -24.14 13.58 -14.56
C ALA A 107 -23.03 13.53 -15.63
N ASP A 108 -22.39 12.38 -15.80
CA ASP A 108 -21.34 12.21 -16.80
C ASP A 108 -21.92 12.18 -18.20
N ARG A 109 -23.07 11.53 -18.42
CA ARG A 109 -23.75 11.52 -19.73
C ARG A 109 -24.15 12.92 -20.21
N ARG A 110 -24.56 13.80 -19.29
CA ARG A 110 -24.84 15.22 -19.61
C ARG A 110 -23.60 16.00 -20.04
N ARG A 111 -22.40 15.53 -19.67
CA ARG A 111 -21.10 16.14 -19.98
C ARG A 111 -20.30 15.32 -21.00
N LYS A 112 -20.94 14.35 -21.67
CA LYS A 112 -20.30 13.48 -22.64
C LYS A 112 -19.60 14.28 -23.75
N GLY A 113 -18.39 13.88 -24.10
CA GLY A 113 -17.54 14.57 -25.07
C GLY A 113 -16.74 15.75 -24.52
N THR A 114 -16.77 16.00 -23.20
CA THR A 114 -15.87 16.97 -22.55
C THR A 114 -14.62 16.29 -22.01
N LEU A 115 -13.49 17.01 -22.00
CA LEU A 115 -12.20 16.47 -21.55
C LEU A 115 -12.19 16.14 -20.05
N ALA A 116 -12.81 16.99 -19.22
CA ALA A 116 -12.87 16.83 -17.76
C ALA A 116 -13.61 15.55 -17.34
N VAL A 117 -14.62 15.11 -18.11
CA VAL A 117 -15.31 13.85 -17.84
C VAL A 117 -14.36 12.65 -17.92
N LEU A 118 -13.36 12.67 -18.80
CA LEU A 118 -12.43 11.54 -18.91
C LEU A 118 -11.58 11.37 -17.64
N GLU A 119 -11.23 12.48 -16.98
CA GLU A 119 -10.52 12.48 -15.69
C GLU A 119 -11.44 12.04 -14.55
N ASP A 120 -12.70 12.49 -14.55
CA ASP A 120 -13.72 12.02 -13.61
C ASP A 120 -13.97 10.51 -13.76
N LEU A 121 -14.03 9.97 -14.99
CA LEU A 121 -14.21 8.54 -15.24
C LEU A 121 -13.04 7.70 -14.69
N ALA A 122 -11.79 8.13 -14.85
CA ALA A 122 -10.64 7.43 -14.26
C ALA A 122 -10.77 7.33 -12.73
N ARG A 123 -11.21 8.41 -12.10
CA ARG A 123 -11.42 8.48 -10.65
C ARG A 123 -12.64 7.69 -10.19
N ASP A 124 -13.73 7.71 -10.94
CA ASP A 124 -15.00 7.10 -10.58
C ASP A 124 -15.01 5.58 -10.82
N VAL A 125 -14.31 5.13 -11.87
CA VAL A 125 -14.27 3.73 -12.33
C VAL A 125 -13.05 2.99 -11.76
N ALA A 126 -11.87 3.60 -11.87
CA ALA A 126 -10.60 2.95 -11.53
C ALA A 126 -9.96 3.47 -10.23
N ASP A 127 -10.55 4.50 -9.60
CA ASP A 127 -9.94 5.21 -8.46
C ASP A 127 -8.51 5.69 -8.75
N TRP A 128 -8.25 6.05 -10.01
CA TRP A 128 -6.96 6.58 -10.46
C TRP A 128 -7.04 8.08 -10.69
N PRO A 129 -6.13 8.88 -10.11
CA PRO A 129 -5.90 10.23 -10.56
C PRO A 129 -5.47 10.22 -12.02
N ALA A 130 -5.96 11.18 -12.80
CA ALA A 130 -5.72 11.20 -14.23
C ALA A 130 -5.62 12.61 -14.80
N ARG A 131 -5.01 12.70 -15.98
CA ARG A 131 -4.90 13.90 -16.80
C ARG A 131 -5.24 13.56 -18.24
N ALA A 132 -6.31 14.12 -18.77
CA ALA A 132 -6.73 13.94 -20.14
C ALA A 132 -6.10 15.01 -21.03
N VAL A 133 -5.50 14.64 -22.17
CA VAL A 133 -4.75 15.52 -23.06
C VAL A 133 -5.27 15.37 -24.49
N GLU A 134 -5.67 16.49 -25.09
CA GLU A 134 -6.01 16.54 -26.52
C GLU A 134 -4.74 16.79 -27.34
N PHE A 135 -4.16 15.75 -27.92
CA PHE A 135 -2.87 15.85 -28.61
C PHE A 135 -2.89 16.76 -29.83
N ARG A 136 -4.05 16.99 -30.45
CA ARG A 136 -4.20 17.97 -31.53
C ARG A 136 -3.76 19.39 -31.13
N HIS A 137 -3.83 19.74 -29.85
CA HIS A 137 -3.41 21.07 -29.36
C HIS A 137 -1.90 21.21 -29.27
N LEU A 138 -1.18 20.08 -29.25
CA LEU A 138 0.27 20.01 -29.27
C LEU A 138 0.83 19.90 -30.69
N LEU A 139 -0.01 19.77 -31.72
CA LEU A 139 0.46 19.66 -33.10
C LEU A 139 0.98 20.99 -33.65
N GLY A 140 2.19 20.96 -34.21
CA GLY A 140 2.69 22.00 -35.09
C GLY A 140 2.05 21.88 -36.48
N PHE A 141 1.20 22.85 -36.86
CA PHE A 141 0.63 22.92 -38.21
C PHE A 141 0.47 24.37 -38.68
N HIS A 142 0.43 24.57 -40.00
CA HIS A 142 0.18 25.88 -40.60
C HIS A 142 -1.27 26.31 -40.37
N GLN A 143 -1.48 27.36 -39.58
CA GLN A 143 -2.82 27.87 -39.27
C GLN A 143 -3.30 28.85 -40.36
N PRO A 144 -4.54 28.72 -40.87
CA PRO A 144 -5.05 29.63 -41.89
C PRO A 144 -5.30 31.03 -41.30
N VAL A 145 -4.74 32.05 -41.95
CA VAL A 145 -4.75 33.45 -41.46
C VAL A 145 -6.17 34.00 -41.23
N ARG A 146 -7.16 33.51 -42.00
CA ARG A 146 -8.58 33.91 -41.89
C ARG A 146 -9.20 33.61 -40.53
N LEU A 147 -8.63 32.67 -39.78
CA LEU A 147 -9.12 32.25 -38.46
C LEU A 147 -8.66 33.18 -37.32
N TYR A 148 -7.75 34.13 -37.55
CA TYR A 148 -7.30 35.08 -36.51
C TYR A 148 -8.21 36.34 -36.40
N ALA A 149 -9.34 36.38 -37.11
CA ALA A 149 -10.17 37.59 -37.23
C ALA A 149 -11.46 37.57 -36.39
N THR A 150 -11.85 36.43 -35.81
CA THR A 150 -13.20 36.26 -35.22
C THR A 150 -13.31 36.70 -33.76
N HIS A 151 -12.25 36.56 -32.95
CA HIS A 151 -12.24 37.04 -31.56
C HIS A 151 -10.78 37.20 -31.03
N PRO A 152 -10.46 38.24 -30.24
CA PRO A 152 -9.10 38.45 -29.70
C PRO A 152 -8.60 37.30 -28.80
N ALA A 153 -9.50 36.68 -28.02
CA ALA A 153 -9.18 35.56 -27.14
C ALA A 153 -8.80 34.30 -27.94
N ASP A 154 -9.59 33.96 -28.96
CA ASP A 154 -9.31 32.83 -29.87
C ASP A 154 -7.99 33.04 -30.63
N THR A 155 -7.71 34.29 -30.99
CA THR A 155 -6.47 34.69 -31.66
C THR A 155 -5.28 34.50 -30.74
N ALA A 156 -5.36 34.94 -29.48
CA ALA A 156 -4.30 34.75 -28.49
C ALA A 156 -4.03 33.27 -28.19
N ASP A 157 -5.08 32.44 -28.10
CA ASP A 157 -4.91 30.99 -27.90
C ASP A 157 -4.29 30.31 -29.12
N ARG A 158 -4.74 30.66 -30.33
CA ARG A 158 -4.18 30.15 -31.59
C ARG A 158 -2.71 30.50 -31.79
N LEU A 159 -2.30 31.72 -31.43
CA LEU A 159 -0.90 32.18 -31.47
C LEU A 159 0.01 31.46 -30.46
N ARG A 160 -0.57 30.81 -29.44
CA ARG A 160 0.16 30.01 -28.45
C ARG A 160 0.35 28.55 -28.85
N ARG A 161 -0.35 28.07 -29.88
CA ARG A 161 -0.23 26.68 -30.36
C ARG A 161 0.94 26.53 -31.33
N GLY A 162 1.72 25.46 -31.16
CA GLY A 162 2.80 25.13 -32.10
C GLY A 162 4.02 26.06 -32.01
N GLN A 163 4.26 26.70 -30.86
CA GLN A 163 5.42 27.58 -30.66
C GLN A 163 6.74 26.80 -30.68
N LEU A 164 7.82 27.47 -31.09
CA LEU A 164 9.18 26.95 -30.90
C LEU A 164 9.48 26.83 -29.40
N ALA A 165 10.20 25.77 -29.01
CA ALA A 165 10.59 25.56 -27.62
C ALA A 165 11.50 26.70 -27.13
N ASP A 166 11.09 27.39 -26.06
CA ASP A 166 11.92 28.40 -25.40
C ASP A 166 12.88 27.73 -24.42
N LEU A 167 14.17 27.68 -24.78
CA LEU A 167 15.20 27.03 -23.96
C LEU A 167 15.40 27.66 -22.58
N ARG A 168 14.84 28.85 -22.34
CA ARG A 168 14.88 29.54 -21.03
C ARG A 168 13.82 29.01 -20.08
N ARG A 169 12.76 28.35 -20.58
CA ARG A 169 11.67 27.81 -19.77
C ARG A 169 11.94 26.37 -19.36
N GLY A 170 12.98 26.17 -18.55
CA GLY A 170 13.42 24.83 -18.12
C GLY A 170 12.32 23.99 -17.48
N ALA A 171 11.41 24.58 -16.68
CA ALA A 171 10.30 23.85 -16.06
C ALA A 171 9.30 23.26 -17.07
N GLU A 172 9.08 23.94 -18.20
CA GLU A 172 8.23 23.47 -19.31
C GLU A 172 8.96 22.40 -20.13
N LEU A 173 10.28 22.54 -20.32
CA LEU A 173 11.09 21.52 -21.00
C LEU A 173 11.15 20.19 -20.23
N ASP A 174 11.14 20.24 -18.90
CA ASP A 174 11.08 19.03 -18.07
C ASP A 174 9.73 18.28 -18.20
N LEU A 175 8.76 18.77 -18.99
CA LEU A 175 7.44 18.16 -19.23
C LEU A 175 7.28 17.51 -20.60
N VAL A 176 8.31 17.57 -21.47
CA VAL A 176 8.24 17.00 -22.83
C VAL A 176 7.83 15.53 -22.78
N ASP A 177 6.96 15.11 -23.69
CA ASP A 177 6.40 13.75 -23.83
C ASP A 177 5.59 13.24 -22.62
N GLY A 178 5.40 14.09 -21.61
CA GLY A 178 4.67 13.81 -20.40
C GLY A 178 3.20 14.27 -20.43
N PRO A 179 2.46 14.03 -19.33
CA PRO A 179 1.04 14.39 -19.21
C PRO A 179 0.75 15.90 -19.23
N PHE A 180 1.76 16.73 -18.97
CA PHE A 180 1.63 18.18 -18.93
C PHE A 180 2.43 18.89 -20.02
N ASP A 181 2.82 18.17 -21.07
CA ASP A 181 3.53 18.73 -22.20
C ASP A 181 2.73 19.87 -22.85
N ARG A 182 3.45 20.89 -23.31
CA ARG A 182 2.92 22.08 -23.98
C ARG A 182 3.67 22.39 -25.27
N LEU A 183 4.72 21.65 -25.59
CA LEU A 183 5.55 21.89 -26.77
C LEU A 183 4.88 21.39 -28.04
N ALA A 184 5.33 21.96 -29.15
CA ALA A 184 4.89 21.58 -30.47
C ALA A 184 5.51 20.25 -30.90
N HIS A 185 4.68 19.33 -31.39
CA HIS A 185 5.06 18.03 -31.92
C HIS A 185 4.70 17.90 -33.40
N THR A 186 5.42 17.03 -34.10
CA THR A 186 5.07 16.63 -35.47
C THR A 186 3.92 15.63 -35.46
N VAL A 187 3.24 15.51 -36.60
CA VAL A 187 2.11 14.59 -36.73
C VAL A 187 2.56 13.13 -36.61
N ASP A 188 1.87 12.38 -35.74
CA ASP A 188 1.93 10.93 -35.71
C ASP A 188 0.66 10.37 -36.34
N VAL A 189 0.81 9.67 -37.46
CA VAL A 189 -0.30 9.10 -38.23
C VAL A 189 -0.77 7.76 -37.66
N ARG A 190 -0.04 7.17 -36.71
CA ARG A 190 -0.49 5.96 -36.03
C ARG A 190 -1.67 6.31 -35.13
N ARG A 191 -2.62 5.39 -35.04
CA ARG A 191 -3.72 5.54 -34.08
C ARG A 191 -3.22 5.22 -32.68
N LEU A 192 -3.69 6.00 -31.70
CA LEU A 192 -3.37 5.78 -30.30
C LEU A 192 -3.85 4.40 -29.84
N ASP A 193 -5.10 4.08 -30.17
CA ASP A 193 -5.87 2.87 -29.84
C ASP A 193 -5.63 1.70 -30.81
N SER A 194 -4.54 1.73 -31.60
CA SER A 194 -4.27 0.68 -32.58
C SER A 194 -3.91 -0.65 -31.91
N ALA A 195 -4.65 -1.72 -32.21
CA ALA A 195 -4.35 -3.08 -31.76
C ALA A 195 -2.99 -3.64 -32.23
N HIS A 196 -2.45 -3.18 -33.37
CA HIS A 196 -1.22 -3.74 -33.97
C HIS A 196 0.04 -2.93 -33.64
N ARG A 197 -0.04 -1.60 -33.73
CA ARG A 197 1.03 -0.66 -33.37
C ARG A 197 0.47 0.50 -32.53
N PRO A 198 0.20 0.28 -31.22
CA PRO A 198 -0.29 1.32 -30.33
C PRO A 198 0.75 2.44 -30.13
N GLY A 199 0.31 3.56 -29.55
CA GLY A 199 1.20 4.64 -29.10
C GLY A 199 1.36 5.82 -30.05
N GLY A 200 0.52 5.92 -31.09
CA GLY A 200 0.44 7.13 -31.91
C GLY A 200 -0.25 8.27 -31.17
N ARG A 201 0.52 9.12 -30.49
CA ARG A 201 -0.01 10.18 -29.61
C ARG A 201 -0.45 11.41 -30.39
N HIS A 202 0.41 11.93 -31.26
CA HIS A 202 0.22 13.23 -31.90
C HIS A 202 -0.64 13.16 -33.18
N GLY A 203 -1.79 12.50 -33.10
CA GLY A 203 -2.80 12.50 -34.16
C GLY A 203 -3.88 13.56 -33.93
N ILE A 204 -4.53 14.05 -34.99
CA ILE A 204 -5.69 14.96 -34.88
C ILE A 204 -6.84 14.35 -34.05
N PRO A 205 -7.23 13.07 -34.23
CA PRO A 205 -8.31 12.48 -33.44
C PRO A 205 -7.86 12.03 -32.04
N ALA A 206 -6.58 12.11 -31.71
CA ALA A 206 -6.01 11.45 -30.55
C ALA A 206 -6.24 12.22 -29.24
N VAL A 207 -6.76 11.51 -28.24
CA VAL A 207 -6.93 11.97 -26.86
C VAL A 207 -6.29 10.97 -25.92
N GLY A 208 -5.27 11.38 -25.17
CA GLY A 208 -4.61 10.52 -24.20
C GLY A 208 -5.17 10.74 -22.80
N LEU A 209 -5.47 9.67 -22.08
CA LEU A 209 -5.76 9.74 -20.66
C LEU A 209 -4.58 9.20 -19.86
N PHE A 210 -3.77 10.10 -19.32
CA PHE A 210 -2.66 9.72 -18.45
C PHE A 210 -3.20 9.36 -17.07
N VAL A 211 -2.85 8.18 -16.56
CA VAL A 211 -3.31 7.69 -15.26
C VAL A 211 -2.14 7.38 -14.33
N TRP A 212 -2.32 7.69 -13.05
CA TRP A 212 -1.35 7.37 -12.00
C TRP A 212 -1.83 6.15 -11.21
N ARG A 213 -1.07 5.06 -11.30
CA ARG A 213 -1.30 3.85 -10.48
C ARG A 213 -0.66 3.94 -9.09
N LEU A 214 0.24 4.90 -8.88
CA LEU A 214 0.90 5.14 -7.60
C LEU A 214 0.10 6.17 -6.79
N GLY A 215 -0.09 5.88 -5.51
CA GLY A 215 -0.67 6.82 -4.54
C GLY A 215 0.41 7.59 -3.78
N ALA A 216 0.04 8.72 -3.18
CA ALA A 216 0.91 9.51 -2.32
C ALA A 216 0.68 9.15 -0.85
N TYR A 217 1.69 8.59 -0.19
CA TYR A 217 1.64 8.12 1.20
C TYR A 217 2.38 9.09 2.13
N PRO A 218 1.74 9.54 3.23
CA PRO A 218 2.34 10.52 4.13
C PRO A 218 3.40 9.89 5.05
N VAL A 219 4.38 10.72 5.40
CA VAL A 219 5.30 10.56 6.52
C VAL A 219 5.28 11.87 7.29
N THR A 220 4.91 11.83 8.56
CA THR A 220 4.58 13.02 9.34
C THR A 220 5.56 13.23 10.49
N ARG A 221 6.29 14.36 10.49
CA ARG A 221 7.23 14.75 11.55
C ARG A 221 8.27 13.66 11.91
N ALA A 222 8.66 12.86 10.93
CA ALA A 222 9.72 11.87 11.08
C ALA A 222 11.09 12.56 11.17
N PRO A 223 12.07 12.02 11.92
CA PRO A 223 13.41 12.56 11.91
C PRO A 223 14.08 12.33 10.54
N ALA A 224 14.73 13.37 10.02
CA ALA A 224 15.57 13.26 8.84
C ALA A 224 16.86 12.51 9.19
N TYR A 225 17.38 11.71 8.27
CA TYR A 225 18.63 10.99 8.49
C TYR A 225 19.82 11.93 8.28
N CYS A 226 20.65 12.12 9.31
CA CYS A 226 21.89 12.89 9.22
C CYS A 226 22.99 12.06 8.57
N ARG A 227 23.32 12.35 7.30
CA ARG A 227 24.35 11.63 6.54
C ARG A 227 25.76 12.11 6.88
N ASP A 228 25.94 13.42 6.96
CA ASP A 228 27.22 14.04 7.28
C ASP A 228 26.95 15.23 8.20
N ARG A 229 27.37 15.11 9.47
CA ARG A 229 27.14 16.14 10.48
C ARG A 229 28.01 17.37 10.25
N ASP A 230 29.24 17.20 9.78
CA ASP A 230 30.19 18.30 9.59
C ASP A 230 29.76 19.18 8.40
N ARG A 231 29.23 18.55 7.35
CA ARG A 231 28.67 19.22 6.18
C ARG A 231 27.18 19.55 6.31
N ALA A 232 26.54 19.07 7.39
CA ALA A 232 25.11 19.25 7.66
C ALA A 232 24.21 18.78 6.50
N HIS A 233 24.49 17.57 6.00
CA HIS A 233 23.73 16.89 4.96
C HIS A 233 22.74 15.90 5.55
N TYR A 234 21.50 15.98 5.10
CA TYR A 234 20.39 15.14 5.58
C TYR A 234 19.58 14.58 4.41
N THR A 235 18.87 13.47 4.65
CA THR A 235 17.86 12.94 3.71
C THR A 235 16.50 12.85 4.38
N PHE A 236 15.44 12.93 3.56
CA PHE A 236 14.05 12.81 4.04
C PHE A 236 13.75 11.41 4.54
N SER A 237 14.30 10.37 3.91
CA SER A 237 14.16 8.99 4.36
C SER A 237 14.99 8.75 5.61
N VAL A 238 14.36 8.25 6.67
CA VAL A 238 15.02 7.80 7.90
C VAL A 238 16.02 6.65 7.66
N LEU A 239 15.91 5.96 6.53
CA LEU A 239 16.84 4.89 6.13
C LEU A 239 18.13 5.43 5.52
N GLY A 240 18.21 6.72 5.20
CA GLY A 240 19.41 7.34 4.62
C GLY A 240 19.49 7.29 3.09
N ASN A 241 18.60 6.56 2.42
CA ASN A 241 18.54 6.46 0.96
C ASN A 241 17.90 7.68 0.30
N ASP A 242 18.20 7.87 -0.98
CA ASP A 242 17.47 8.82 -1.83
C ASP A 242 16.01 8.38 -2.00
N THR A 243 15.08 9.32 -1.88
CA THR A 243 13.64 9.06 -2.00
C THR A 243 12.96 10.20 -2.74
N PRO A 244 12.43 9.97 -3.95
CA PRO A 244 11.65 10.96 -4.67
C PRO A 244 10.41 11.38 -3.88
N LEU A 245 10.25 12.69 -3.70
CA LEU A 245 9.11 13.25 -3.00
C LEU A 245 7.91 13.36 -3.95
N ALA A 246 6.74 12.95 -3.48
CA ALA A 246 5.50 12.98 -4.24
C ALA A 246 4.65 14.20 -3.87
N THR A 247 3.87 14.67 -4.84
CA THR A 247 2.89 15.73 -4.62
C THR A 247 1.72 15.18 -3.82
N ARG A 248 1.29 15.90 -2.78
CA ARG A 248 0.00 15.67 -2.13
C ARG A 248 -1.09 16.26 -3.03
N PRO A 249 -1.95 15.45 -3.65
CA PRO A 249 -2.97 15.98 -4.57
C PRO A 249 -3.93 16.92 -3.86
N VAL A 250 -4.17 18.10 -4.45
CA VAL A 250 -5.22 19.03 -4.04
C VAL A 250 -6.44 18.77 -4.90
N ARG A 251 -7.62 18.78 -4.28
CA ARG A 251 -8.88 18.61 -4.99
C ARG A 251 -9.06 19.72 -6.02
N GLU A 252 -9.52 19.35 -7.19
CA GLU A 252 -9.86 20.28 -8.26
C GLU A 252 -10.95 21.27 -7.82
N PRO A 253 -10.82 22.56 -8.18
CA PRO A 253 -11.71 23.61 -7.72
C PRO A 253 -13.11 23.55 -8.34
N ALA A 254 -13.24 22.95 -9.53
CA ALA A 254 -14.51 22.88 -10.26
C ALA A 254 -14.62 21.61 -11.11
N PRO A 255 -15.84 21.13 -11.45
CA PRO A 255 -16.04 19.90 -12.24
C PRO A 255 -15.59 19.95 -13.71
N HIS A 256 -15.16 21.13 -14.19
CA HIS A 256 -14.64 21.34 -15.54
C HIS A 256 -13.16 21.76 -15.51
N HIS A 257 -12.56 21.81 -14.32
CA HIS A 257 -11.13 21.98 -14.19
C HIS A 257 -10.45 20.74 -14.76
N ILE A 258 -9.33 20.96 -15.42
CA ILE A 258 -8.53 19.89 -15.99
C ILE A 258 -7.27 19.77 -15.14
N ALA A 259 -6.96 18.57 -14.68
CA ALA A 259 -5.91 18.34 -13.71
C ALA A 259 -4.57 19.00 -14.12
N ASP A 260 -3.92 19.67 -13.16
CA ASP A 260 -2.54 20.11 -13.26
C ASP A 260 -1.63 19.27 -12.34
N GLU A 261 -0.34 19.59 -12.30
CA GLU A 261 0.63 18.87 -11.47
C GLU A 261 0.27 18.83 -9.98
N THR A 262 -0.55 19.76 -9.49
CA THR A 262 -0.98 19.81 -8.09
C THR A 262 -2.18 18.91 -7.79
N ASN A 263 -2.90 18.44 -8.81
CA ASN A 263 -4.10 17.60 -8.66
C ASN A 263 -3.79 16.09 -8.72
N VAL A 264 -2.55 15.70 -8.98
CA VAL A 264 -2.14 14.29 -9.17
C VAL A 264 -0.95 13.94 -8.27
N PRO A 265 -0.75 12.65 -7.92
CA PRO A 265 0.36 12.21 -7.07
C PRO A 265 1.67 12.09 -7.87
N GLY A 266 2.02 13.12 -8.64
CA GLY A 266 3.25 13.18 -9.43
C GLY A 266 4.49 13.40 -8.58
N LEU A 267 5.63 12.83 -9.00
CA LEU A 267 6.93 13.11 -8.38
C LEU A 267 7.31 14.57 -8.59
N ILE A 268 7.78 15.23 -7.54
CA ILE A 268 8.09 16.66 -7.55
C ILE A 268 9.43 16.87 -8.28
N ARG A 269 9.36 17.55 -9.43
CA ARG A 269 10.52 17.88 -10.26
C ARG A 269 11.26 19.08 -9.68
N ARG A 270 12.60 19.14 -9.83
CA ARG A 270 13.42 20.24 -9.31
C ARG A 270 12.96 21.61 -9.81
N ARG A 271 12.72 21.75 -11.11
CA ARG A 271 12.28 23.02 -11.71
C ARG A 271 10.86 23.42 -11.35
N ALA A 272 9.96 22.45 -11.19
CA ALA A 272 8.61 22.71 -10.70
C ALA A 272 8.65 23.25 -9.26
N PHE A 273 9.49 22.66 -8.42
CA PHE A 273 9.72 23.14 -7.06
C PHE A 273 10.40 24.51 -7.03
N GLU A 274 11.39 24.76 -7.89
CA GLU A 274 12.05 26.07 -8.03
C GLU A 274 11.08 27.19 -8.41
N THR A 275 10.19 26.92 -9.36
CA THR A 275 9.25 27.93 -9.88
C THR A 275 8.10 28.20 -8.91
N SER A 276 7.65 27.18 -8.18
CA SER A 276 6.42 27.20 -7.38
C SER A 276 6.60 26.60 -5.98
N THR A 277 7.69 26.94 -5.28
CA THR A 277 8.02 26.40 -3.94
C THR A 277 6.82 26.48 -2.98
N ALA A 278 6.09 27.60 -3.03
CA ALA A 278 4.93 27.85 -2.19
C ALA A 278 3.79 26.83 -2.37
N HIS A 279 3.67 26.16 -3.53
CA HIS A 279 2.64 25.14 -3.74
C HIS A 279 2.97 23.83 -3.01
N TYR A 280 4.25 23.45 -2.99
CA TYR A 280 4.69 22.17 -2.45
C TYR A 280 5.12 22.23 -0.98
N TYR A 281 5.67 23.37 -0.54
CA TYR A 281 6.32 23.52 0.76
C TYR A 281 5.43 24.18 1.82
N GLY A 282 5.36 23.54 3.00
CA GLY A 282 4.80 24.10 4.24
C GLY A 282 4.00 23.08 5.06
N PRO A 283 3.58 23.43 6.28
CA PRO A 283 2.77 22.55 7.12
C PRO A 283 1.51 22.07 6.39
N GLY A 284 1.31 20.76 6.33
CA GLY A 284 0.16 20.13 5.65
C GLY A 284 0.23 20.08 4.12
N LYS A 285 1.31 20.56 3.48
CA LYS A 285 1.52 20.45 2.03
C LYS A 285 2.27 19.17 1.66
N SER A 286 2.81 19.10 0.44
CA SER A 286 3.53 17.93 -0.06
C SER A 286 4.77 17.61 0.77
N LEU A 287 5.53 18.66 1.18
CA LEU A 287 6.68 18.52 2.06
C LEU A 287 6.86 19.71 3.02
N CYS A 288 7.50 19.47 4.16
CA CYS A 288 7.85 20.48 5.16
C CYS A 288 9.08 20.05 5.94
N VAL A 289 9.97 20.98 6.25
CA VAL A 289 11.16 20.76 7.09
C VAL A 289 10.97 21.51 8.40
N TYR A 290 11.29 20.88 9.52
CA TYR A 290 11.18 21.45 10.86
C TYR A 290 12.53 21.43 11.56
N VAL A 291 12.84 22.52 12.25
CA VAL A 291 14.02 22.71 13.10
C VAL A 291 13.52 23.29 14.41
N ASP A 292 13.99 22.80 15.56
CA ASP A 292 13.47 23.17 16.88
C ASP A 292 11.94 22.98 16.99
N ASP A 293 11.39 21.96 16.32
CA ASP A 293 9.95 21.67 16.18
C ASP A 293 9.09 22.75 15.49
N GLU A 294 9.71 23.83 14.98
CA GLU A 294 9.09 24.88 14.18
C GLU A 294 9.34 24.66 12.66
N PRO A 295 8.36 24.95 11.78
CA PRO A 295 8.57 24.82 10.35
C PRO A 295 9.56 25.89 9.85
N VAL A 296 10.54 25.48 9.05
CA VAL A 296 11.47 26.41 8.42
C VAL A 296 10.67 27.36 7.51
N PRO A 297 10.84 28.68 7.61
CA PRO A 297 10.04 29.62 6.83
C PRO A 297 10.31 29.45 5.33
N LEU A 298 9.26 29.62 4.51
CA LEU A 298 9.34 29.46 3.06
C LEU A 298 10.46 30.31 2.43
N THR A 299 10.70 31.51 2.95
CA THR A 299 11.75 32.43 2.48
C THR A 299 13.17 31.92 2.72
N ALA A 300 13.35 30.95 3.61
CA ALA A 300 14.63 30.29 3.88
C ALA A 300 14.86 29.05 3.01
N ILE A 301 13.83 28.53 2.35
CA ILE A 301 13.94 27.34 1.49
C ILE A 301 14.51 27.70 0.14
N VAL A 302 15.56 26.97 -0.25
CA VAL A 302 16.20 27.11 -1.56
C VAL A 302 16.11 25.79 -2.33
N PRO A 303 15.31 25.73 -3.40
CA PRO A 303 15.35 24.62 -4.35
C PRO A 303 16.74 24.48 -4.95
N ALA A 304 17.35 23.30 -4.85
CA ALA A 304 18.72 23.07 -5.34
C ALA A 304 18.90 21.65 -5.88
N ASP A 305 19.88 21.47 -6.77
CA ASP A 305 20.37 20.14 -7.15
C ASP A 305 21.42 19.68 -6.12
N LEU A 306 21.08 18.63 -5.38
CA LEU A 306 21.94 18.04 -4.35
C LEU A 306 22.49 16.67 -4.76
N SER A 307 22.43 16.32 -6.05
CA SER A 307 22.96 15.05 -6.58
C SER A 307 24.43 14.82 -6.24
N ARG A 308 25.25 15.88 -6.28
CA ARG A 308 26.69 15.84 -5.96
C ARG A 308 27.04 16.47 -4.62
N TRP A 309 26.06 16.88 -3.82
CA TRP A 309 26.27 17.63 -2.56
C TRP A 309 27.18 18.86 -2.72
N SER A 310 27.21 19.46 -3.91
CA SER A 310 28.11 20.58 -4.24
C SER A 310 27.51 21.95 -3.92
N TYR A 311 26.17 22.04 -3.82
CA TYR A 311 25.50 23.28 -3.47
C TYR A 311 25.60 23.54 -1.98
N VAL A 312 26.21 24.67 -1.61
CA VAL A 312 26.32 25.10 -0.20
C VAL A 312 25.37 26.28 0.02
N PRO A 313 24.30 26.12 0.82
CA PRO A 313 23.36 27.20 1.11
C PRO A 313 24.02 28.30 1.97
N ARG A 314 23.53 29.53 1.84
CA ARG A 314 23.98 30.66 2.68
C ARG A 314 23.43 30.52 4.09
N ARG A 315 24.03 31.20 5.07
CA ARG A 315 23.50 31.25 6.45
C ARG A 315 22.03 31.65 6.46
N GLY A 316 21.22 30.90 7.22
CA GLY A 316 19.77 31.08 7.30
C GLY A 316 18.98 30.48 6.13
N GLN A 317 19.63 29.81 5.18
CA GLN A 317 18.96 29.08 4.09
C GLN A 317 19.07 27.57 4.28
N VAL A 318 18.08 26.84 3.78
CA VAL A 318 18.06 25.38 3.73
C VAL A 318 17.82 24.96 2.29
N ALA A 319 18.79 24.23 1.73
CA ALA A 319 18.70 23.72 0.37
C ALA A 319 17.91 22.40 0.36
N VAL A 320 16.97 22.25 -0.58
CA VAL A 320 16.12 21.06 -0.71
C VAL A 320 16.11 20.56 -2.15
N ASP A 321 16.39 19.27 -2.33
CA ASP A 321 16.25 18.56 -3.61
C ASP A 321 15.08 17.57 -3.51
N PRO A 322 13.92 17.85 -4.14
CA PRO A 322 12.75 17.00 -4.04
C PRO A 322 12.84 15.70 -4.86
N VAL A 323 13.73 15.63 -5.86
CA VAL A 323 13.88 14.44 -6.72
C VAL A 323 14.65 13.35 -5.99
N LEU A 324 15.63 13.73 -5.18
CA LEU A 324 16.43 12.79 -4.38
C LEU A 324 16.00 12.73 -2.91
N GLY A 325 15.14 13.65 -2.46
CA GLY A 325 14.79 13.76 -1.05
C GLY A 325 15.99 14.11 -0.18
N ARG A 326 16.82 15.07 -0.63
CA ARG A 326 18.03 15.53 0.08
C ARG A 326 17.83 16.93 0.64
N ILE A 327 18.50 17.20 1.75
CA ILE A 327 18.49 18.49 2.46
C ILE A 327 19.94 18.85 2.79
N ALA A 328 20.33 20.09 2.53
CA ALA A 328 21.61 20.62 3.00
C ALA A 328 21.39 21.90 3.81
N PHE A 329 22.08 22.00 4.94
CA PHE A 329 22.20 23.22 5.73
C PHE A 329 23.55 23.87 5.44
N PRO A 330 23.78 25.12 5.90
CA PRO A 330 25.09 25.74 5.77
C PRO A 330 26.14 24.90 6.52
N ALA A 331 27.35 24.86 5.98
CA ALA A 331 28.42 24.06 6.56
C ALA A 331 28.67 24.45 8.03
N ARG A 332 28.85 23.45 8.90
CA ARG A 332 29.03 23.62 10.35
C ARG A 332 27.87 24.32 11.09
N SER A 333 26.66 24.34 10.51
CA SER A 333 25.44 24.79 11.20
C SER A 333 24.37 23.70 11.21
N ALA A 334 24.77 22.45 11.45
CA ALA A 334 23.85 21.36 11.72
C ALA A 334 22.99 21.68 12.96
N PRO A 335 21.65 21.60 12.90
CA PRO A 335 20.81 21.87 14.06
C PRO A 335 21.05 20.87 15.20
N ASP A 336 21.26 21.38 16.42
CA ASP A 336 21.56 20.56 17.60
C ASP A 336 20.38 19.72 18.09
N THR A 337 19.15 20.21 17.92
CA THR A 337 17.91 19.47 18.24
C THR A 337 17.53 18.42 17.20
N GLY A 338 18.31 18.32 16.12
CA GLY A 338 17.98 17.50 14.95
C GLY A 338 16.96 18.15 14.00
N VAL A 339 16.74 17.48 12.88
CA VAL A 339 15.85 17.94 11.80
C VAL A 339 14.70 16.95 11.67
N ARG A 340 13.47 17.45 11.59
CA ARG A 340 12.30 16.63 11.27
C ARG A 340 11.72 17.03 9.93
N VAL A 341 11.04 16.08 9.28
CA VAL A 341 10.41 16.29 7.98
C VAL A 341 9.00 15.72 7.99
N SER A 342 8.12 16.40 7.27
CA SER A 342 6.88 15.79 6.76
C SER A 342 6.98 15.75 5.24
N TYR A 343 6.63 14.63 4.63
CA TYR A 343 6.65 14.49 3.17
C TYR A 343 5.70 13.40 2.71
N HIS A 344 5.47 13.31 1.40
CA HIS A 344 4.78 12.17 0.79
C HIS A 344 5.76 11.42 -0.12
N TYR A 345 5.67 10.10 -0.12
CA TYR A 345 6.34 9.25 -1.09
C TYR A 345 5.31 8.56 -1.97
N ALA A 346 5.69 8.20 -3.20
CA ALA A 346 4.82 7.47 -4.11
C ALA A 346 4.97 5.96 -3.88
N PHE A 347 3.86 5.22 -3.84
CA PHE A 347 3.88 3.76 -3.74
C PHE A 347 2.60 3.14 -4.31
N ALA A 348 2.59 1.85 -4.63
CA ALA A 348 1.48 1.21 -5.34
C ALA A 348 0.30 0.85 -4.43
N ALA A 349 0.53 0.53 -3.16
CA ALA A 349 -0.54 0.11 -2.24
C ALA A 349 -0.22 0.40 -0.77
N ALA A 350 -1.26 0.29 0.06
CA ALA A 350 -1.17 0.32 1.52
C ALA A 350 -0.53 -0.98 2.06
N LEU A 351 0.76 -1.15 1.82
CA LEU A 351 1.55 -2.34 2.13
C LEU A 351 2.76 -1.98 3.00
N GLY A 352 3.09 -2.82 3.99
CA GLY A 352 4.24 -2.64 4.88
C GLY A 352 4.04 -1.57 5.97
N GLY A 353 5.10 -1.18 6.70
CA GLY A 353 5.00 -0.23 7.81
C GLY A 353 4.85 1.22 7.31
N GLY A 354 3.62 1.76 7.31
CA GLY A 354 3.28 3.13 6.85
C GLY A 354 2.19 3.83 7.69
N GLU A 355 1.89 5.10 7.39
CA GLU A 355 0.89 5.93 8.11
C GLU A 355 -0.55 5.76 7.58
N TYR A 356 -0.77 4.85 6.64
CA TYR A 356 -2.09 4.65 6.05
C TYR A 356 -3.06 3.98 7.07
N PRO A 357 -4.39 4.17 6.90
CA PRO A 357 -5.39 3.49 7.72
C PRO A 357 -5.28 1.97 7.59
N ARG A 358 -5.24 1.28 8.74
CA ARG A 358 -5.18 -0.18 8.80
C ARG A 358 -6.51 -0.71 9.32
N THR A 359 -7.10 -1.65 8.59
CA THR A 359 -8.25 -2.41 9.07
C THR A 359 -7.71 -3.56 9.91
N GLU A 360 -7.25 -3.28 11.13
CA GLU A 360 -6.91 -4.37 12.04
C GLU A 360 -8.20 -5.00 12.54
N PRO A 361 -8.42 -6.32 12.34
CA PRO A 361 -9.45 -7.01 13.11
C PRO A 361 -9.06 -6.86 14.58
N VAL A 362 -9.87 -6.10 15.32
CA VAL A 362 -9.82 -6.13 16.78
C VAL A 362 -10.19 -7.57 17.14
N PRO A 363 -9.32 -8.34 17.81
CA PRO A 363 -9.68 -9.70 18.22
C PRO A 363 -10.95 -9.59 19.06
N GLU A 364 -12.05 -10.18 18.61
CA GLU A 364 -13.25 -10.24 19.44
C GLU A 364 -12.86 -10.92 20.77
N PRO A 365 -13.17 -10.29 21.91
CA PRO A 365 -12.92 -10.94 23.19
C PRO A 365 -13.72 -12.25 23.20
N ALA A 366 -13.07 -13.35 23.56
CA ALA A 366 -13.77 -14.62 23.74
C ALA A 366 -14.97 -14.41 24.68
N PRO A 367 -16.12 -15.09 24.47
CA PRO A 367 -17.29 -14.94 25.33
C PRO A 367 -16.92 -15.13 26.81
N GLY A 368 -17.10 -14.10 27.63
CA GLY A 368 -16.73 -14.09 29.06
C GLY A 368 -15.32 -13.56 29.40
N ALA A 369 -14.55 -13.07 28.42
CA ALA A 369 -13.27 -12.41 28.69
C ALA A 369 -13.48 -11.01 29.30
N PRO A 370 -12.64 -10.60 30.27
CA PRO A 370 -12.70 -9.24 30.83
C PRO A 370 -12.47 -8.18 29.75
N ALA A 371 -13.03 -6.98 29.97
CA ALA A 371 -12.87 -5.85 29.07
C ALA A 371 -11.39 -5.63 28.67
N PRO A 372 -11.09 -5.28 27.41
CA PRO A 372 -9.72 -5.14 26.95
C PRO A 372 -8.96 -4.16 27.82
N ALA A 373 -7.85 -4.63 28.39
CA ALA A 373 -6.97 -3.80 29.20
C ALA A 373 -6.48 -2.60 28.37
N GLU A 374 -6.40 -1.43 29.01
CA GLU A 374 -5.87 -0.22 28.39
C GLU A 374 -4.46 -0.48 27.81
N PRO A 375 -4.17 -0.04 26.57
CA PRO A 375 -2.89 -0.31 25.93
C PRO A 375 -1.74 0.43 26.62
N TYR A 376 -0.56 -0.20 26.65
CA TYR A 376 0.68 0.44 27.08
C TYR A 376 1.17 1.37 25.98
N ARG A 377 0.90 2.68 26.10
CA ARG A 377 1.30 3.69 25.11
C ARG A 377 2.78 4.03 25.24
N VAL A 378 3.51 3.91 24.12
CA VAL A 378 4.94 4.18 24.02
C VAL A 378 5.20 5.29 23.00
N GLY A 379 5.96 6.31 23.36
CA GLY A 379 6.37 7.36 22.45
C GLY A 379 6.65 8.69 23.17
N PRO A 380 7.12 9.72 22.46
CA PRO A 380 7.37 11.04 23.04
C PRO A 380 6.11 11.60 23.71
N GLY A 381 6.21 12.01 24.98
CA GLY A 381 5.10 12.56 25.76
C GLY A 381 4.04 11.53 26.20
N GLN A 382 4.31 10.23 26.04
CA GLN A 382 3.44 9.15 26.53
C GLN A 382 3.91 8.63 27.90
N ARG A 383 3.13 7.73 28.51
CA ARG A 383 3.47 7.08 29.80
C ARG A 383 4.83 6.38 29.77
N PHE A 384 5.20 5.80 28.63
CA PHE A 384 6.50 5.19 28.42
C PHE A 384 7.18 5.84 27.22
N GLU A 385 8.43 6.28 27.36
CA GLU A 385 9.20 6.79 26.21
C GLU A 385 9.86 5.66 25.41
N ARG A 386 10.18 4.55 26.09
CA ARG A 386 10.89 3.39 25.53
C ARG A 386 10.03 2.13 25.55
N LEU A 387 10.17 1.31 24.52
CA LEU A 387 9.49 0.01 24.41
C LEU A 387 9.95 -0.93 25.53
N LYS A 388 11.24 -0.88 25.90
CA LYS A 388 11.78 -1.69 27.01
C LYS A 388 11.07 -1.41 28.34
N ASP A 389 10.76 -0.15 28.64
CA ASP A 389 10.11 0.24 29.89
C ASP A 389 8.66 -0.25 29.94
N ALA A 390 7.94 -0.18 28.82
CA ALA A 390 6.60 -0.76 28.69
C ALA A 390 6.62 -2.29 28.84
N LEU A 391 7.60 -2.98 28.26
CA LEU A 391 7.76 -4.43 28.42
C LEU A 391 8.04 -4.82 29.88
N VAL A 392 8.83 -4.02 30.61
CA VAL A 392 9.10 -4.25 32.04
C VAL A 392 7.83 -4.02 32.87
N ALA A 393 7.07 -2.96 32.57
CA ALA A 393 5.80 -2.69 33.25
C ALA A 393 4.80 -3.84 33.03
N TRP A 394 4.61 -4.28 31.78
CA TRP A 394 3.74 -5.41 31.45
C TRP A 394 4.13 -6.69 32.19
N ARG A 395 5.44 -7.00 32.29
CA ARG A 395 5.91 -8.17 33.05
C ARG A 395 5.55 -8.09 34.53
N ARG A 396 5.57 -6.89 35.13
CA ARG A 396 5.16 -6.67 36.52
C ARG A 396 3.65 -6.85 36.66
N ASP A 397 2.88 -6.26 35.75
CA ASP A 397 1.42 -6.28 35.79
C ASP A 397 0.87 -7.69 35.60
N LYS A 398 1.42 -8.48 34.66
CA LYS A 398 1.03 -9.90 34.46
C LYS A 398 1.44 -10.82 35.62
N ALA A 399 2.46 -10.44 36.39
CA ALA A 399 2.87 -11.19 37.57
C ALA A 399 1.92 -10.92 38.76
N ALA A 400 1.36 -9.72 38.84
CA ALA A 400 0.35 -9.36 39.84
C ALA A 400 -1.05 -9.88 39.48
N ASP A 401 -1.40 -9.83 38.19
CA ASP A 401 -2.72 -10.21 37.67
C ASP A 401 -2.58 -11.09 36.42
N PRO A 402 -2.87 -12.41 36.51
CA PRO A 402 -2.81 -13.32 35.36
C PRO A 402 -3.71 -12.94 34.18
N SER A 403 -4.76 -12.12 34.39
CA SER A 403 -5.62 -11.64 33.29
C SER A 403 -4.87 -10.69 32.34
N ARG A 404 -3.79 -10.05 32.81
CA ARG A 404 -2.93 -9.12 32.03
C ARG A 404 -1.91 -9.83 31.12
N ARG A 405 -1.99 -11.16 31.01
CA ARG A 405 -1.17 -11.94 30.04
C ARG A 405 -1.49 -11.60 28.59
N GLN A 406 -2.71 -11.12 28.33
CA GLN A 406 -3.07 -10.47 27.07
C GLN A 406 -2.82 -8.97 27.19
N ALA A 407 -1.94 -8.44 26.35
CA ALA A 407 -1.58 -7.03 26.38
C ALA A 407 -1.33 -6.46 24.98
N VAL A 408 -1.65 -5.18 24.83
CA VAL A 408 -1.34 -4.38 23.64
C VAL A 408 -0.35 -3.29 24.04
N ILE A 409 0.81 -3.27 23.40
CA ILE A 409 1.76 -2.16 23.44
C ILE A 409 1.58 -1.36 22.16
N GLU A 410 1.20 -0.09 22.31
CA GLU A 410 0.88 0.79 21.19
C GLU A 410 1.94 1.89 21.06
N LEU A 411 2.65 1.90 19.93
CA LEU A 411 3.66 2.90 19.61
C LEU A 411 3.00 4.12 18.96
N VAL A 412 3.10 5.29 19.59
CA VAL A 412 2.40 6.51 19.23
C VAL A 412 3.37 7.55 18.64
N GLY A 413 2.96 8.16 17.53
CA GLY A 413 3.69 9.26 16.89
C GLY A 413 4.89 8.81 16.04
N PRO A 414 5.67 9.77 15.51
CA PRO A 414 6.87 9.50 14.73
C PRO A 414 8.02 9.08 15.67
N ALA A 415 7.91 7.87 16.21
CA ALA A 415 8.90 7.31 17.12
C ALA A 415 9.96 6.53 16.33
N VAL A 416 11.20 7.02 16.33
CA VAL A 416 12.36 6.20 15.97
C VAL A 416 12.96 5.67 17.26
N LEU A 417 12.70 4.41 17.55
CA LEU A 417 13.20 3.74 18.75
C LEU A 417 14.56 3.10 18.43
N GLN A 418 15.60 3.59 19.10
CA GLN A 418 16.96 3.07 19.04
C GLN A 418 17.31 2.44 20.38
N GLU A 419 16.96 1.17 20.56
CA GLU A 419 17.23 0.44 21.79
C GLU A 419 17.36 -1.07 21.54
N GLN A 420 17.92 -1.80 22.51
CA GLN A 420 17.93 -3.26 22.49
C GLN A 420 16.57 -3.81 22.89
N ILE A 421 15.96 -4.59 21.99
CA ILE A 421 14.64 -5.15 22.18
C ILE A 421 14.75 -6.67 22.41
N ASP A 422 14.51 -7.09 23.66
CA ASP A 422 14.42 -8.50 24.08
C ASP A 422 13.06 -8.77 24.72
N ILE A 423 12.17 -9.37 23.92
CA ILE A 423 10.82 -9.74 24.30
C ILE A 423 10.85 -11.18 24.82
N ARG A 424 10.52 -11.37 26.10
CA ARG A 424 10.43 -12.69 26.75
C ARG A 424 8.98 -13.02 27.03
N LEU A 425 8.53 -14.15 26.51
CA LEU A 425 7.15 -14.62 26.56
C LEU A 425 7.08 -15.93 27.34
N ASP A 426 6.20 -15.99 28.33
CA ASP A 426 5.88 -17.20 29.09
C ASP A 426 4.65 -17.89 28.46
N ARG A 427 4.42 -19.16 28.79
CA ARG A 427 3.24 -19.89 28.31
C ARG A 427 1.94 -19.16 28.72
N GLY A 428 1.00 -19.07 27.79
CA GLY A 428 -0.26 -18.34 27.92
C GLY A 428 -0.18 -16.84 27.62
N ASP A 429 1.00 -16.27 27.33
CA ASP A 429 1.10 -14.84 26.99
C ASP A 429 0.60 -14.56 25.57
N ARG A 430 -0.13 -13.46 25.41
CA ARG A 430 -0.59 -12.93 24.11
C ARG A 430 -0.21 -11.46 24.01
N LEU A 431 0.87 -11.16 23.30
CA LEU A 431 1.40 -9.80 23.19
C LEU A 431 1.21 -9.23 21.79
N THR A 432 0.55 -8.07 21.68
CA THR A 432 0.51 -7.30 20.44
C THR A 432 1.36 -6.06 20.58
N VAL A 433 2.37 -5.89 19.72
CA VAL A 433 3.13 -4.64 19.58
C VAL A 433 2.71 -4.00 18.27
N ARG A 434 2.00 -2.88 18.34
CA ARG A 434 1.41 -2.24 17.16
C ARG A 434 1.72 -0.76 17.06
N ALA A 435 1.72 -0.23 15.84
CA ALA A 435 1.68 1.19 15.58
C ALA A 435 0.28 1.76 15.80
N ALA A 436 0.18 2.90 16.47
CA ALA A 436 -1.05 3.66 16.56
C ALA A 436 -1.56 4.04 15.15
N PRO A 437 -2.89 4.17 14.94
CA PRO A 437 -3.44 4.62 13.67
C PRO A 437 -2.79 5.92 13.18
N GLY A 438 -2.48 6.00 11.89
CA GLY A 438 -1.82 7.18 11.31
C GLY A 438 -0.35 7.36 11.71
N SER A 439 0.26 6.41 12.43
CA SER A 439 1.67 6.46 12.83
C SER A 439 2.51 5.41 12.11
N ARG A 440 3.79 5.76 11.87
CA ARG A 440 4.83 4.89 11.30
C ARG A 440 6.04 4.82 12.23
N PRO A 441 5.97 4.06 13.34
CA PRO A 441 7.10 3.86 14.22
C PRO A 441 8.21 3.06 13.53
N VAL A 442 9.45 3.45 13.80
CA VAL A 442 10.65 2.83 13.25
C VAL A 442 11.46 2.23 14.39
N LEU A 443 11.69 0.92 14.33
CA LEU A 443 12.61 0.21 15.21
C LEU A 443 13.97 0.12 14.49
N ARG A 444 14.92 0.96 14.90
CA ARG A 444 16.27 0.98 14.34
C ARG A 444 17.21 0.20 15.25
N LEU A 445 17.59 -0.99 14.82
CA LEU A 445 18.45 -1.91 15.54
C LEU A 445 19.91 -1.60 15.23
N LEU A 446 20.64 -1.08 16.21
CA LEU A 446 22.06 -0.72 16.09
C LEU A 446 22.95 -1.79 16.74
N ASP A 447 24.22 -1.82 16.35
CA ASP A 447 25.26 -2.59 17.03
C ASP A 447 25.75 -1.84 18.27
N TRP A 448 25.26 -2.26 19.43
CA TRP A 448 25.70 -1.76 20.72
C TRP A 448 27.01 -2.38 21.18
N TYR A 449 27.30 -3.59 20.71
CA TYR A 449 28.45 -4.35 21.13
C TYR A 449 29.20 -4.93 19.93
N ALA A 450 30.49 -4.60 19.80
CA ALA A 450 31.34 -5.11 18.73
C ALA A 450 31.55 -6.64 18.78
N ASN A 451 31.29 -7.27 19.94
CA ASN A 451 31.57 -8.69 20.19
C ASN A 451 30.33 -9.61 20.18
N ARG A 452 29.15 -9.10 19.84
CA ARG A 452 27.94 -9.95 19.72
C ARG A 452 26.95 -9.38 18.72
N PRO A 453 26.20 -10.23 18.00
CA PRO A 453 25.14 -9.79 17.11
C PRO A 453 23.98 -9.21 17.92
N ASP A 454 23.57 -8.01 17.56
CA ASP A 454 22.33 -7.39 18.01
C ASP A 454 21.20 -7.74 17.01
N ALA A 455 20.02 -8.04 17.56
CA ALA A 455 18.81 -8.41 16.83
C ALA A 455 17.61 -8.12 17.73
N LEU A 456 16.43 -7.92 17.14
CA LEU A 456 15.20 -7.93 17.92
C LEU A 456 14.91 -9.38 18.29
N ARG A 457 15.01 -9.73 19.58
CA ARG A 457 14.84 -11.11 20.04
C ARG A 457 13.46 -11.31 20.65
N ILE A 458 12.77 -12.34 20.16
CA ILE A 458 11.52 -12.84 20.73
C ILE A 458 11.82 -14.24 21.26
N THR A 459 11.82 -14.38 22.59
CA THR A 459 12.19 -15.63 23.26
C THR A 459 11.01 -16.20 24.03
N GLY A 460 10.53 -17.38 23.62
CA GLY A 460 9.61 -18.20 24.40
C GLY A 460 10.35 -18.91 25.52
N THR A 461 10.11 -18.52 26.78
CA THR A 461 10.87 -19.02 27.94
C THR A 461 10.52 -20.47 28.31
N GLY A 462 9.39 -20.97 27.84
CA GLY A 462 8.81 -22.27 28.23
C GLY A 462 8.25 -22.31 29.66
N ARG A 463 8.36 -21.22 30.43
CA ARG A 463 7.87 -21.13 31.81
C ARG A 463 6.36 -20.91 31.84
N GLY A 464 5.70 -21.33 32.91
CA GLY A 464 4.25 -21.15 33.10
C GLY A 464 3.41 -22.35 32.64
N LYS A 465 2.09 -22.22 32.79
CA LYS A 465 1.09 -23.22 32.38
C LYS A 465 0.26 -22.64 31.23
N GLY A 466 -0.28 -23.49 30.35
CA GLY A 466 -1.14 -23.07 29.24
C GLY A 466 -0.53 -23.28 27.85
N PRO A 467 -1.17 -22.73 26.80
CA PRO A 467 -0.70 -22.85 25.43
C PRO A 467 0.65 -22.14 25.24
N LEU A 468 1.30 -22.42 24.12
CA LEU A 468 2.48 -21.67 23.71
C LEU A 468 2.10 -20.20 23.49
N PRO A 469 3.00 -19.24 23.80
CA PRO A 469 2.71 -17.82 23.65
C PRO A 469 2.52 -17.40 22.19
N GLU A 470 1.74 -16.35 22.02
CA GLU A 470 1.44 -15.72 20.74
C GLU A 470 1.95 -14.28 20.75
N ILE A 471 2.59 -13.86 19.65
CA ILE A 471 3.01 -12.47 19.46
C ILE A 471 2.55 -11.94 18.11
N ARG A 472 2.08 -10.68 18.11
CA ARG A 472 1.74 -9.94 16.91
C ARG A 472 2.57 -8.67 16.81
N LEU A 473 3.20 -8.45 15.66
CA LEU A 473 3.84 -7.20 15.26
C LEU A 473 2.99 -6.54 14.19
N ALA A 474 2.55 -5.30 14.41
CA ALA A 474 1.66 -4.62 13.47
C ALA A 474 2.06 -3.17 13.15
N GLY A 475 2.12 -2.80 11.88
CA GLY A 475 2.35 -1.41 11.47
C GLY A 475 3.78 -0.89 11.68
N LEU A 476 4.77 -1.76 11.86
CA LEU A 476 6.14 -1.39 12.25
C LEU A 476 7.10 -1.35 11.07
N LEU A 477 8.03 -0.40 11.06
CA LEU A 477 9.22 -0.48 10.20
C LEU A 477 10.43 -0.92 11.03
N VAL A 478 11.10 -1.99 10.64
CA VAL A 478 12.30 -2.52 11.31
C VAL A 478 13.49 -2.45 10.36
N THR A 479 14.59 -1.86 10.82
CA THR A 479 15.82 -1.68 10.05
C THR A 479 17.06 -1.90 10.90
N GLY A 480 18.18 -2.21 10.26
CA GLY A 480 19.51 -2.37 10.84
C GLY A 480 19.90 -3.83 11.11
N ARG A 481 18.96 -4.66 11.60
CA ARG A 481 19.22 -6.08 11.94
C ARG A 481 17.98 -6.95 11.76
N SER A 482 18.15 -8.27 11.94
CA SER A 482 17.09 -9.28 11.85
C SER A 482 16.14 -9.25 13.03
N VAL A 483 14.93 -9.78 12.80
CA VAL A 483 14.02 -10.23 13.84
C VAL A 483 14.26 -11.72 14.08
N ARG A 484 14.59 -12.11 15.31
CA ARG A 484 14.88 -13.51 15.66
C ARG A 484 13.86 -14.04 16.67
N VAL A 485 13.16 -15.10 16.29
CA VAL A 485 12.22 -15.83 17.14
C VAL A 485 12.86 -17.14 17.59
N GLN A 486 12.88 -17.40 18.89
CA GLN A 486 13.51 -18.59 19.44
C GLN A 486 12.79 -19.16 20.66
N GLY A 487 13.01 -20.45 20.93
CA GLY A 487 12.42 -21.15 22.07
C GLY A 487 10.95 -21.47 21.87
N ALA A 488 10.22 -21.66 22.97
CA ALA A 488 8.86 -22.17 22.95
C ALA A 488 7.83 -21.07 22.63
N VAL A 489 7.77 -20.64 21.36
CA VAL A 489 6.77 -19.70 20.81
C VAL A 489 5.79 -20.46 19.93
N GLY A 490 4.49 -20.16 20.05
CA GLY A 490 3.43 -20.89 19.35
C GLY A 490 3.02 -20.24 18.04
N ARG A 491 2.83 -18.92 18.04
CA ARG A 491 2.38 -18.15 16.88
C ARG A 491 3.08 -16.80 16.81
N VAL A 492 3.50 -16.41 15.61
CA VAL A 492 4.06 -15.11 15.29
C VAL A 492 3.29 -14.54 14.12
N THR A 493 2.58 -13.43 14.34
CA THR A 493 1.84 -12.73 13.29
C THR A 493 2.53 -11.41 12.97
N ILE A 494 2.85 -11.16 11.72
CA ILE A 494 3.45 -9.93 11.22
C ILE A 494 2.48 -9.32 10.21
N SER A 495 1.85 -8.20 10.57
CA SER A 495 0.83 -7.57 9.73
C SER A 495 1.16 -6.10 9.45
N HIS A 496 1.11 -5.63 8.20
CA HIS A 496 1.48 -4.24 7.86
C HIS A 496 2.86 -3.83 8.37
N CYS A 497 3.84 -4.73 8.39
CA CYS A 497 5.20 -4.42 8.81
C CYS A 497 6.15 -4.37 7.61
N THR A 498 7.22 -3.58 7.73
CA THR A 498 8.36 -3.65 6.81
C THR A 498 9.59 -4.07 7.60
N LEU A 499 10.07 -5.28 7.37
CA LEU A 499 11.43 -5.70 7.74
C LEU A 499 12.31 -5.40 6.53
N VAL A 500 13.06 -4.30 6.59
CA VAL A 500 13.79 -3.77 5.41
C VAL A 500 14.65 -4.86 4.78
N PRO A 501 14.42 -5.22 3.49
CA PRO A 501 15.23 -6.19 2.78
C PRO A 501 16.72 -5.81 2.82
N GLY A 502 17.56 -6.76 3.21
CA GLY A 502 19.00 -6.52 3.39
C GLY A 502 19.37 -5.57 4.53
N TRP A 503 18.52 -5.46 5.56
CA TRP A 503 18.66 -4.67 6.81
C TRP A 503 18.64 -3.15 6.66
N SER A 504 19.36 -2.61 5.68
CA SER A 504 19.53 -1.18 5.44
C SER A 504 19.80 -0.92 3.95
N LEU A 505 19.66 0.35 3.56
CA LEU A 505 19.90 0.82 2.21
C LEU A 505 21.07 1.80 2.21
N ASP A 506 21.91 1.73 1.19
CA ASP A 506 22.88 2.78 0.89
C ASP A 506 22.18 4.04 0.36
N ALA A 507 22.96 5.08 0.06
CA ALA A 507 22.43 6.35 -0.43
C ALA A 507 21.70 6.23 -1.78
N GLU A 508 22.18 5.33 -2.64
CA GLU A 508 21.63 5.07 -3.97
C GLU A 508 20.45 4.07 -3.92
N GLY A 509 20.12 3.55 -2.74
CA GLY A 509 19.01 2.64 -2.50
C GLY A 509 19.34 1.16 -2.73
N HIS A 510 20.61 0.76 -2.76
CA HIS A 510 21.00 -0.65 -2.76
C HIS A 510 21.03 -1.21 -1.34
N CYS A 511 20.66 -2.48 -1.18
CA CYS A 511 20.74 -3.17 0.10
C CYS A 511 22.19 -3.35 0.54
N GLU A 512 22.51 -2.98 1.78
CA GLU A 512 23.89 -3.10 2.32
C GLU A 512 24.22 -4.54 2.73
N HIS A 513 23.22 -5.32 3.15
CA HIS A 513 23.39 -6.69 3.63
C HIS A 513 22.46 -7.68 2.91
N PRO A 514 22.56 -7.83 1.58
CA PRO A 514 21.59 -8.58 0.76
C PRO A 514 21.46 -10.07 1.11
N GLN A 515 22.52 -10.69 1.64
CA GLN A 515 22.54 -12.11 2.01
C GLN A 515 22.07 -12.37 3.46
N GLN A 516 21.83 -11.33 4.23
CA GLN A 516 21.52 -11.48 5.65
C GLN A 516 20.02 -11.68 5.87
N PRO A 517 19.62 -12.52 6.84
CA PRO A 517 18.22 -12.80 7.09
C PRO A 517 17.48 -11.57 7.65
N GLY A 518 16.31 -11.26 7.11
CA GLY A 518 15.39 -10.28 7.71
C GLY A 518 14.62 -10.87 8.90
N LEU A 519 14.30 -12.16 8.83
CA LEU A 519 13.55 -12.90 9.86
C LEU A 519 14.15 -14.29 10.06
N GLU A 520 14.31 -14.70 11.32
CA GLU A 520 14.88 -15.99 11.68
C GLU A 520 13.98 -16.74 12.67
N LEU A 521 13.64 -17.99 12.34
CA LEU A 521 13.00 -18.94 13.25
C LEU A 521 14.05 -19.93 13.74
N VAL A 522 14.47 -19.82 15.00
CA VAL A 522 15.58 -20.61 15.55
C VAL A 522 15.09 -21.53 16.67
N ARG A 523 15.05 -22.83 16.39
CA ARG A 523 14.66 -23.92 17.30
C ARG A 523 13.35 -23.59 18.02
N THR A 524 12.33 -23.30 17.22
CA THR A 524 11.01 -22.86 17.70
C THR A 524 9.90 -23.57 16.93
N PRO A 525 8.80 -24.02 17.57
CA PRO A 525 7.66 -24.62 16.89
C PRO A 525 6.68 -23.57 16.34
N ALA A 526 7.11 -22.30 16.21
CA ALA A 526 6.24 -21.20 15.87
C ALA A 526 5.57 -21.38 14.50
N CYS A 527 4.25 -21.20 14.47
CA CYS A 527 3.50 -20.90 13.26
C CYS A 527 3.70 -19.42 12.91
N LEU A 528 4.19 -19.14 11.71
CA LEU A 528 4.46 -17.79 11.22
C LEU A 528 3.39 -17.37 10.22
N GLU A 529 2.75 -16.24 10.47
CA GLU A 529 1.76 -15.62 9.60
C GLU A 529 2.22 -14.22 9.21
N ILE A 530 2.41 -13.97 7.92
CA ILE A 530 2.82 -12.68 7.37
C ILE A 530 1.73 -12.18 6.44
N GLU A 531 1.20 -11.00 6.74
CA GLU A 531 0.08 -10.40 6.03
C GLU A 531 0.35 -8.93 5.70
N HIS A 532 0.02 -8.47 4.49
CA HIS A 532 0.16 -7.06 4.09
C HIS A 532 1.56 -6.46 4.41
N SER A 533 2.62 -7.28 4.35
CA SER A 533 3.95 -6.92 4.87
C SER A 533 5.04 -7.07 3.82
N ILE A 534 6.14 -6.35 4.03
CA ILE A 534 7.37 -6.48 3.23
C ILE A 534 8.44 -7.06 4.16
N THR A 535 9.03 -8.20 3.80
CA THR A 535 10.05 -8.85 4.62
C THR A 535 11.27 -9.23 3.80
N GLY A 536 12.45 -9.11 4.40
CA GLY A 536 13.67 -9.70 3.86
C GLY A 536 13.70 -11.23 3.96
N THR A 537 14.82 -11.86 3.59
CA THR A 537 15.05 -13.30 3.67
C THR A 537 14.59 -13.93 4.99
N LEU A 538 13.85 -15.03 4.90
CA LEU A 538 13.39 -15.85 6.00
C LEU A 538 14.25 -17.10 6.13
N VAL A 539 14.89 -17.27 7.28
CA VAL A 539 15.69 -18.48 7.59
C VAL A 539 15.01 -19.30 8.69
N VAL A 540 14.81 -20.59 8.43
CA VAL A 540 14.22 -21.53 9.38
C VAL A 540 15.28 -22.52 9.83
N VAL A 541 15.73 -22.39 11.08
CA VAL A 541 16.65 -23.32 11.74
C VAL A 541 15.83 -24.14 12.74
N ALA A 542 15.26 -25.27 12.29
CA ALA A 542 14.43 -26.12 13.13
C ALA A 542 15.25 -27.17 13.91
N ASP A 543 14.62 -27.79 14.92
CA ASP A 543 15.09 -29.05 15.51
C ASP A 543 14.16 -30.16 15.02
N GLU A 544 14.56 -30.82 13.92
CA GLU A 544 13.76 -31.83 13.22
C GLU A 544 13.41 -33.03 14.11
N THR A 545 14.16 -33.25 15.19
CA THR A 545 13.94 -34.38 16.11
C THR A 545 12.83 -34.13 17.12
N ARG A 546 12.48 -32.86 17.37
CA ARG A 546 11.58 -32.46 18.48
C ARG A 546 10.27 -31.84 18.05
N SER A 547 10.15 -31.42 16.79
CA SER A 547 8.95 -30.74 16.28
C SER A 547 8.68 -31.13 14.83
N GLY A 548 7.41 -31.03 14.43
CA GLY A 548 7.04 -31.04 13.01
C GLY A 548 7.51 -29.76 12.29
N PRO A 549 7.38 -29.69 10.95
CA PRO A 549 7.80 -28.53 10.18
C PRO A 549 7.08 -27.26 10.61
N ASN A 550 7.80 -26.14 10.60
CA ASN A 550 7.21 -24.83 10.87
C ASN A 550 6.17 -24.50 9.80
N GLN A 551 4.98 -24.07 10.21
CA GLN A 551 3.93 -23.61 9.30
C GLN A 551 4.21 -22.14 8.96
N VAL A 552 4.38 -21.82 7.68
CA VAL A 552 4.65 -20.47 7.19
C VAL A 552 3.53 -20.05 6.23
N PHE A 553 2.72 -19.09 6.65
CA PHE A 553 1.65 -18.50 5.86
C PHE A 553 2.04 -17.11 5.39
N LEU A 554 2.06 -16.91 4.08
CA LEU A 554 2.28 -15.62 3.44
C LEU A 554 0.99 -15.20 2.72
N SER A 555 0.48 -14.01 3.00
CA SER A 555 -0.66 -13.46 2.27
C SER A 555 -0.49 -11.99 1.99
N ASP A 556 -0.82 -11.56 0.77
CA ASP A 556 -0.84 -10.13 0.39
C ASP A 556 0.50 -9.42 0.70
N SER A 557 1.62 -10.13 0.55
CA SER A 557 2.93 -9.73 1.08
C SER A 557 4.04 -9.88 0.06
N VAL A 558 5.15 -9.18 0.31
CA VAL A 558 6.38 -9.27 -0.47
C VAL A 558 7.49 -9.88 0.39
N LEU A 559 8.06 -11.00 -0.05
CA LEU A 559 9.25 -11.61 0.52
C LEU A 559 10.43 -11.38 -0.43
N ASP A 560 11.40 -10.58 -0.02
CA ASP A 560 12.43 -10.05 -0.91
C ASP A 560 13.84 -10.39 -0.41
N ALA A 561 14.51 -11.28 -1.13
CA ALA A 561 15.92 -11.63 -0.94
C ALA A 561 16.88 -10.67 -1.66
N THR A 562 16.39 -9.54 -2.17
CA THR A 562 17.11 -8.50 -2.94
C THR A 562 17.53 -8.91 -4.36
N SER A 563 17.42 -10.21 -4.69
CA SER A 563 17.73 -10.77 -6.00
C SER A 563 17.05 -12.13 -6.17
N ALA A 564 16.61 -12.44 -7.39
CA ALA A 564 16.05 -13.75 -7.76
C ALA A 564 17.01 -14.93 -7.52
N ALA A 565 18.32 -14.66 -7.49
CA ALA A 565 19.36 -15.67 -7.27
C ALA A 565 19.68 -15.93 -5.78
N LEU A 566 19.15 -15.11 -4.87
CA LEU A 566 19.38 -15.26 -3.44
C LEU A 566 18.21 -16.02 -2.79
N PRO A 567 18.46 -16.80 -1.72
CA PRO A 567 17.40 -17.51 -1.03
C PRO A 567 16.50 -16.54 -0.26
N ALA A 568 15.23 -16.50 -0.63
CA ALA A 568 14.17 -15.77 0.06
C ALA A 568 13.62 -16.54 1.26
N LEU A 569 13.50 -17.86 1.13
CA LEU A 569 13.11 -18.76 2.20
C LEU A 569 14.03 -20.00 2.16
N THR A 570 14.75 -20.26 3.24
CA THR A 570 15.74 -21.34 3.29
C THR A 570 15.96 -21.88 4.69
N GLY A 571 16.48 -23.10 4.76
CA GLY A 571 17.15 -23.64 5.94
C GLY A 571 18.55 -23.05 6.13
N PRO A 572 19.28 -23.47 7.17
CA PRO A 572 20.69 -23.12 7.34
C PRO A 572 21.51 -23.55 6.11
N ASP A 573 22.55 -22.78 5.79
CA ASP A 573 23.52 -23.06 4.70
C ASP A 573 22.92 -23.25 3.29
N GLY A 574 21.68 -22.77 3.07
CA GLY A 574 21.00 -22.85 1.77
C GLY A 574 20.23 -24.16 1.54
N GLU A 575 20.07 -24.99 2.57
CA GLU A 575 19.31 -26.25 2.47
C GLU A 575 17.80 -26.03 2.51
N CYS A 576 17.01 -27.07 2.22
CA CYS A 576 15.55 -27.04 2.39
C CYS A 576 15.19 -26.65 3.83
N ALA A 577 14.44 -25.57 4.00
CA ALA A 577 13.85 -25.20 5.27
C ALA A 577 12.92 -26.32 5.75
N TYR A 578 13.06 -26.76 7.01
CA TYR A 578 12.11 -27.68 7.65
C TYR A 578 10.80 -26.94 7.99
N ALA A 579 10.09 -26.55 6.95
CA ALA A 579 8.90 -25.73 6.96
C ALA A 579 7.91 -26.17 5.87
N GLU A 580 6.62 -25.96 6.14
CA GLU A 580 5.53 -26.07 5.19
C GLU A 580 5.09 -24.66 4.78
N LEU A 581 5.25 -24.32 3.50
CA LEU A 581 4.89 -23.01 2.96
C LEU A 581 3.47 -23.03 2.40
N SER A 582 2.64 -22.08 2.83
CA SER A 582 1.39 -21.70 2.16
C SER A 582 1.45 -20.22 1.80
N ALA A 583 1.19 -19.89 0.53
CA ALA A 583 1.28 -18.53 0.02
C ALA A 583 0.06 -18.16 -0.81
N ARG A 584 -0.54 -17.00 -0.55
CA ARG A 584 -1.70 -16.47 -1.29
C ARG A 584 -1.40 -15.05 -1.71
N ARG A 585 -1.55 -14.72 -3.00
CA ARG A 585 -1.35 -13.33 -3.46
C ARG A 585 -0.04 -12.74 -2.94
N THR A 586 1.05 -13.49 -3.08
CA THR A 586 2.37 -13.13 -2.53
C THR A 586 3.37 -12.97 -3.65
N THR A 587 4.24 -11.97 -3.55
CA THR A 587 5.39 -11.83 -4.45
C THR A 587 6.66 -12.24 -3.69
N VAL A 588 7.38 -13.22 -4.20
CA VAL A 588 8.69 -13.63 -3.69
C VAL A 588 9.74 -13.26 -4.73
N ILE A 589 10.72 -12.46 -4.33
CA ILE A 589 11.91 -12.13 -5.12
C ILE A 589 13.06 -12.92 -4.51
N GLY A 590 13.48 -13.99 -5.17
CA GLY A 590 14.48 -14.93 -4.65
C GLY A 590 14.02 -16.39 -4.65
N SER A 591 14.98 -17.30 -4.51
CA SER A 591 14.72 -18.74 -4.52
C SER A 591 14.06 -19.21 -3.22
N VAL A 592 13.20 -20.22 -3.30
CA VAL A 592 12.47 -20.78 -2.17
C VAL A 592 12.85 -22.24 -1.99
N HIS A 593 13.39 -22.60 -0.83
CA HIS A 593 13.86 -23.93 -0.49
C HIS A 593 13.09 -24.41 0.74
N VAL A 594 12.12 -25.31 0.55
CA VAL A 594 11.21 -25.74 1.61
C VAL A 594 11.01 -27.25 1.63
N GLN A 595 10.73 -27.78 2.81
CA GLN A 595 10.44 -29.20 2.95
C GLN A 595 9.17 -29.58 2.19
N SER A 596 8.10 -28.82 2.36
CA SER A 596 6.82 -29.09 1.70
C SER A 596 6.04 -27.79 1.46
N VAL A 597 4.99 -27.88 0.64
CA VAL A 597 4.05 -26.79 0.41
C VAL A 597 2.65 -27.25 0.82
N GLY A 598 1.87 -26.34 1.40
CA GLY A 598 0.45 -26.54 1.68
C GLY A 598 -0.38 -26.13 0.47
N LEU A 599 -0.73 -24.84 0.40
CA LEU A 599 -1.38 -24.24 -0.76
C LEU A 599 -0.63 -22.97 -1.19
N VAL A 600 -0.22 -22.93 -2.46
CA VAL A 600 0.30 -21.73 -3.12
C VAL A 600 -0.65 -21.32 -4.24
N GLU A 601 -1.20 -20.11 -4.16
CA GLU A 601 -2.13 -19.59 -5.18
C GLU A 601 -1.96 -18.10 -5.45
N ASN A 602 -2.30 -17.69 -6.68
CA ASN A 602 -2.28 -16.29 -7.14
C ASN A 602 -0.95 -15.57 -6.84
N SER A 603 0.16 -16.30 -6.82
CA SER A 603 1.44 -15.81 -6.30
C SER A 603 2.51 -15.75 -7.39
N LEU A 604 3.48 -14.85 -7.20
CA LEU A 604 4.66 -14.68 -8.05
C LEU A 604 5.89 -15.22 -7.31
N LEU A 605 6.46 -16.32 -7.77
CA LEU A 605 7.71 -16.87 -7.23
C LEU A 605 8.84 -16.58 -8.24
N ASP A 606 9.42 -15.38 -8.15
CA ASP A 606 10.48 -14.86 -9.01
C ASP A 606 11.87 -15.33 -8.53
N GLY A 607 12.06 -16.64 -8.62
CA GLY A 607 13.25 -17.39 -8.23
C GLY A 607 12.96 -18.89 -8.26
N GLU A 608 14.00 -19.72 -8.32
CA GLU A 608 13.82 -21.18 -8.35
C GLU A 608 13.17 -21.68 -7.06
N VAL A 609 12.17 -22.56 -7.20
CA VAL A 609 11.46 -23.16 -6.06
C VAL A 609 11.85 -24.64 -5.96
N GLU A 610 12.49 -25.00 -4.87
CA GLU A 610 12.83 -26.39 -4.52
C GLU A 610 11.98 -26.87 -3.35
N VAL A 611 11.12 -27.84 -3.63
CA VAL A 611 10.29 -28.53 -2.63
C VAL A 611 10.83 -29.94 -2.43
N CYS A 612 11.34 -30.24 -1.24
CA CYS A 612 11.96 -31.53 -0.95
C CYS A 612 10.93 -32.69 -0.97
N VAL A 613 9.72 -32.48 -0.43
CA VAL A 613 8.62 -33.46 -0.39
C VAL A 613 7.52 -33.05 -1.37
N ARG A 614 7.49 -33.68 -2.55
CA ARG A 614 6.63 -33.30 -3.68
C ARG A 614 5.32 -34.08 -3.79
N GLN A 615 5.11 -35.09 -2.94
CA GLN A 615 3.89 -35.92 -2.95
C GLN A 615 2.71 -35.25 -2.24
N ARG A 616 2.90 -34.06 -1.66
CA ARG A 616 1.88 -33.30 -0.91
C ARG A 616 1.91 -31.84 -1.36
N GLY A 617 0.77 -31.18 -1.23
CA GLY A 617 0.61 -29.77 -1.53
C GLY A 617 0.04 -29.47 -2.92
N CYS A 618 -0.43 -28.24 -3.09
CA CYS A 618 -0.99 -27.75 -4.34
C CYS A 618 -0.41 -26.38 -4.67
N ILE A 619 0.07 -26.21 -5.89
CA ILE A 619 0.44 -24.90 -6.45
C ILE A 619 -0.46 -24.64 -7.64
N ARG A 620 -1.21 -23.54 -7.62
CA ARG A 620 -2.18 -23.20 -8.66
C ARG A 620 -2.16 -21.73 -9.04
N PHE A 621 -2.54 -21.39 -10.26
CA PHE A 621 -2.72 -19.99 -10.72
C PHE A 621 -1.58 -19.07 -10.27
N SER A 622 -0.33 -19.51 -10.46
CA SER A 622 0.86 -18.84 -9.92
C SER A 622 1.97 -18.84 -10.96
N TYR A 623 2.95 -17.95 -10.81
CA TYR A 623 4.16 -17.99 -11.60
C TYR A 623 5.24 -18.79 -10.85
N LEU A 624 5.87 -19.74 -11.55
CA LEU A 624 7.03 -20.50 -11.07
C LEU A 624 8.19 -20.29 -12.04
N ALA A 625 9.33 -19.83 -11.53
CA ALA A 625 10.51 -19.69 -12.36
C ALA A 625 10.88 -21.03 -13.04
N PRO A 626 11.27 -21.02 -14.33
CA PRO A 626 11.76 -22.21 -15.00
C PRO A 626 12.88 -22.91 -14.20
N GLY A 627 12.87 -24.24 -14.15
CA GLY A 627 13.81 -25.03 -13.35
C GLY A 627 13.29 -25.42 -11.95
N SER A 628 12.17 -24.85 -11.51
CA SER A 628 11.55 -25.17 -10.21
C SER A 628 11.16 -26.66 -10.09
N ARG A 629 11.40 -27.22 -8.90
CA ARG A 629 11.08 -28.60 -8.50
C ARG A 629 9.96 -28.61 -7.46
N THR A 630 8.72 -28.59 -7.94
CA THR A 630 7.52 -28.50 -7.10
C THR A 630 6.65 -29.76 -7.22
N PRO A 631 5.56 -29.89 -6.42
CA PRO A 631 4.42 -30.72 -6.80
C PRO A 631 3.87 -30.32 -8.17
N ALA A 632 3.03 -31.17 -8.76
CA ALA A 632 2.42 -30.91 -10.07
C ALA A 632 1.66 -29.57 -10.05
N PRO A 633 2.09 -28.57 -10.86
CA PRO A 633 1.43 -27.28 -10.89
C PRO A 633 0.11 -27.34 -11.65
N PHE A 634 -0.88 -26.52 -11.25
CA PHE A 634 -2.18 -26.42 -11.89
C PHE A 634 -2.42 -25.00 -12.44
N HIS A 635 -2.48 -24.84 -13.76
CA HIS A 635 -2.59 -23.52 -14.40
C HIS A 635 -1.52 -22.50 -13.93
N CYS A 636 -0.28 -22.98 -13.71
CA CYS A 636 0.83 -22.09 -13.37
C CYS A 636 1.61 -21.68 -14.62
N GLU A 637 2.02 -20.42 -14.66
CA GLU A 637 2.89 -19.90 -15.71
C GLU A 637 4.37 -20.08 -15.36
N PRO A 638 5.25 -20.25 -16.36
CA PRO A 638 4.98 -20.28 -17.79
C PRO A 638 4.58 -21.67 -18.34
N ALA A 639 4.49 -22.68 -17.48
CA ALA A 639 4.24 -24.07 -17.88
C ALA A 639 2.87 -24.25 -18.56
N HIS A 640 1.86 -23.49 -18.14
CA HIS A 640 0.51 -23.55 -18.68
C HIS A 640 0.43 -22.99 -20.11
N SER A 641 1.03 -21.83 -20.38
CA SER A 641 1.10 -21.25 -21.73
C SER A 641 2.13 -21.92 -22.64
N GLY A 642 3.10 -22.64 -22.09
CA GLY A 642 4.16 -23.31 -22.84
C GLY A 642 5.20 -22.32 -23.44
N ALA A 643 5.30 -21.11 -22.89
CA ALA A 643 6.14 -20.03 -23.43
C ALA A 643 7.11 -19.43 -22.39
N PRO A 644 8.08 -20.21 -21.86
CA PRO A 644 8.96 -19.80 -20.75
C PRO A 644 9.83 -18.58 -21.03
N ASP A 645 10.23 -18.34 -22.29
CA ASP A 645 11.09 -17.20 -22.63
C ASP A 645 10.31 -15.89 -22.76
N ARG A 646 9.00 -15.96 -23.02
CA ARG A 646 8.13 -14.79 -23.21
C ARG A 646 7.40 -14.41 -21.93
N VAL A 647 6.88 -15.40 -21.22
CA VAL A 647 6.07 -15.22 -20.01
C VAL A 647 6.99 -15.15 -18.82
N VAL A 648 7.58 -13.97 -18.62
CA VAL A 648 8.47 -13.65 -17.50
C VAL A 648 7.94 -12.43 -16.74
N PRO A 649 8.03 -12.42 -15.40
CA PRO A 649 7.66 -11.27 -14.59
C PRO A 649 8.47 -10.05 -15.01
N ARG A 650 7.78 -8.93 -15.19
CA ARG A 650 8.42 -7.63 -15.39
C ARG A 650 7.85 -6.66 -14.38
N PHE A 651 8.71 -6.14 -13.53
CA PHE A 651 8.37 -5.16 -12.52
C PHE A 651 8.74 -3.75 -12.99
N THR A 652 8.00 -2.74 -12.55
CA THR A 652 8.41 -1.33 -12.67
C THR A 652 9.72 -1.11 -11.91
N SER A 653 9.85 -1.74 -10.74
CA SER A 653 11.11 -1.84 -10.01
C SER A 653 11.08 -3.03 -9.05
N THR A 654 12.23 -3.68 -8.85
CA THR A 654 12.44 -4.71 -7.82
C THR A 654 13.22 -4.17 -6.61
N ARG A 655 13.60 -2.89 -6.62
CA ARG A 655 14.42 -2.28 -5.55
C ARG A 655 13.55 -1.63 -4.49
N TYR A 656 13.63 -2.12 -3.26
CA TYR A 656 12.95 -1.49 -2.13
C TYR A 656 13.40 -0.03 -1.96
N GLY A 657 12.46 0.86 -1.65
CA GLY A 657 12.70 2.31 -1.57
C GLY A 657 12.41 3.09 -2.85
N THR A 658 12.18 2.41 -3.98
CA THR A 658 11.74 3.06 -5.23
C THR A 658 10.20 3.09 -5.34
N PRO A 659 9.60 4.10 -6.02
CA PRO A 659 8.14 4.24 -6.05
C PRO A 659 7.35 3.05 -6.63
N GLY A 660 7.88 2.42 -7.67
CA GLY A 660 7.27 1.27 -8.35
C GLY A 660 7.67 -0.10 -7.79
N TYR A 661 8.19 -0.16 -6.56
CA TYR A 661 8.69 -1.40 -5.97
C TYR A 661 7.63 -2.51 -5.92
N GLY A 662 7.96 -3.65 -6.54
CA GLY A 662 7.12 -4.84 -6.63
C GLY A 662 5.89 -4.71 -7.53
N GLN A 663 5.61 -3.52 -8.08
CA GLN A 663 4.49 -3.31 -8.99
C GLN A 663 4.82 -3.89 -10.38
N LEU A 664 3.89 -4.63 -10.98
CA LEU A 664 4.05 -5.10 -12.36
C LEU A 664 4.11 -3.93 -13.36
N ALA A 665 5.08 -4.01 -14.26
CA ALA A 665 5.24 -3.05 -15.35
C ALA A 665 4.07 -3.18 -16.35
N PRO A 666 3.67 -2.09 -17.03
CA PRO A 666 2.62 -2.15 -18.04
C PRO A 666 2.90 -3.14 -19.18
N GLY A 667 4.18 -3.40 -19.47
CA GLY A 667 4.62 -4.37 -20.49
C GLY A 667 4.89 -5.79 -19.97
N CYS A 668 4.42 -6.13 -18.76
CA CYS A 668 4.44 -7.50 -18.26
C CYS A 668 3.50 -8.39 -19.10
N ALA A 669 3.80 -9.68 -19.22
CA ALA A 669 3.00 -10.61 -20.00
C ALA A 669 1.55 -10.66 -19.49
N GLU A 670 0.56 -10.72 -20.40
CA GLU A 670 -0.85 -10.76 -20.02
C GLU A 670 -1.19 -12.00 -19.20
N GLU A 671 -0.49 -13.12 -19.43
CA GLU A 671 -0.64 -14.35 -18.64
C GLU A 671 -0.24 -14.17 -17.16
N ILE A 672 0.57 -13.16 -16.85
CA ILE A 672 0.93 -12.80 -15.47
C ILE A 672 0.00 -11.69 -14.96
N ARG A 673 -0.30 -10.69 -15.80
CA ARG A 673 -1.22 -9.60 -15.45
C ARG A 673 -2.65 -10.08 -15.21
N ARG A 674 -3.05 -11.22 -15.78
CA ARG A 674 -4.40 -11.79 -15.66
C ARG A 674 -4.38 -13.27 -15.27
N GLY A 675 -3.27 -13.73 -14.69
CA GLY A 675 -3.02 -15.15 -14.43
C GLY A 675 -3.70 -15.71 -13.18
N ALA A 676 -4.32 -14.86 -12.35
CA ALA A 676 -4.98 -15.32 -11.14
C ALA A 676 -6.30 -16.04 -11.45
N ASP A 677 -6.81 -16.81 -10.49
CA ASP A 677 -8.05 -17.58 -10.62
C ASP A 677 -9.31 -16.74 -10.91
N ASP A 678 -9.28 -15.45 -10.58
CA ASP A 678 -10.32 -14.46 -10.83
C ASP A 678 -9.97 -13.47 -11.97
N GLY A 679 -8.90 -13.75 -12.71
CA GLY A 679 -8.40 -12.93 -13.81
C GLY A 679 -7.64 -11.67 -13.39
N SER A 680 -7.39 -11.46 -12.09
CA SER A 680 -6.52 -10.38 -11.60
C SER A 680 -5.03 -10.68 -11.83
N GLU A 681 -4.18 -9.73 -11.47
CA GLU A 681 -2.74 -9.89 -11.52
C GLU A 681 -2.21 -10.84 -10.43
N LEU A 682 -1.13 -11.55 -10.73
CA LEU A 682 -0.45 -12.39 -9.76
C LEU A 682 0.37 -11.53 -8.76
N GLY A 683 0.51 -12.03 -7.52
CA GLY A 683 1.42 -11.47 -6.52
C GLY A 683 0.76 -10.55 -5.50
N ALA A 684 1.60 -9.80 -4.76
CA ALA A 684 1.21 -8.98 -3.61
C ALA A 684 0.19 -7.87 -3.91
N PHE A 685 0.07 -7.45 -5.18
CA PHE A 685 -0.80 -6.37 -5.62
C PHE A 685 -2.11 -6.85 -6.27
N HIS A 686 -2.37 -8.16 -6.24
CA HIS A 686 -3.57 -8.80 -6.79
C HIS A 686 -4.88 -8.08 -6.40
N ASP A 687 -5.03 -7.71 -5.12
CA ASP A 687 -6.23 -7.07 -4.58
C ASP A 687 -6.44 -5.62 -5.06
N LEU A 688 -5.49 -5.05 -5.82
CA LEU A 688 -5.71 -3.79 -6.53
C LEU A 688 -6.62 -3.98 -7.75
N PHE A 689 -6.73 -5.20 -8.29
CA PHE A 689 -7.55 -5.53 -9.46
C PHE A 689 -7.26 -4.59 -10.64
N GLN A 690 -5.97 -4.30 -10.88
CA GLN A 690 -5.54 -3.36 -11.91
C GLN A 690 -6.03 -3.71 -13.32
N PRO A 691 -6.04 -4.98 -13.77
CA PRO A 691 -6.58 -5.33 -15.08
C PRO A 691 -8.06 -5.00 -15.22
N GLN A 692 -8.87 -5.29 -14.20
CA GLN A 692 -10.30 -5.02 -14.21
C GLN A 692 -10.60 -3.52 -14.18
N ARG A 693 -9.80 -2.75 -13.43
CA ARG A 693 -9.86 -1.28 -13.43
C ARG A 693 -9.53 -0.71 -14.82
N ASP A 694 -8.48 -1.24 -15.46
CA ASP A 694 -8.08 -0.83 -16.81
C ASP A 694 -9.17 -1.15 -17.85
N ASP A 695 -9.73 -2.36 -17.83
CA ASP A 695 -10.83 -2.76 -18.72
C ASP A 695 -12.09 -1.91 -18.51
N GLY A 696 -12.41 -1.64 -17.23
CA GLY A 696 -13.51 -0.76 -16.85
C GLY A 696 -13.36 0.63 -17.42
N LEU A 697 -12.17 1.21 -17.21
CA LEU A 697 -11.87 2.54 -17.70
C LEU A 697 -11.88 2.59 -19.23
N ARG A 698 -11.24 1.64 -19.91
CA ARG A 698 -11.24 1.56 -21.38
C ARG A 698 -12.63 1.44 -21.97
N THR A 699 -13.50 0.63 -21.35
CA THR A 699 -14.90 0.48 -21.76
C THR A 699 -15.66 1.81 -21.64
N ARG A 700 -15.49 2.52 -20.52
CA ARG A 700 -16.11 3.83 -20.32
C ARG A 700 -15.52 4.89 -21.26
N LEU A 701 -14.22 4.89 -21.51
CA LEU A 701 -13.63 5.80 -22.49
C LEU A 701 -14.21 5.60 -23.89
N ALA A 702 -14.39 4.35 -24.32
CA ALA A 702 -15.06 4.07 -25.59
C ALA A 702 -16.50 4.58 -25.62
N GLU A 703 -17.24 4.52 -24.50
CA GLU A 703 -18.60 5.06 -24.39
C GLU A 703 -18.61 6.60 -24.46
N PHE A 704 -17.68 7.29 -23.80
CA PHE A 704 -17.71 8.75 -23.61
C PHE A 704 -16.89 9.56 -24.62
N THR A 705 -16.02 8.91 -25.39
CA THR A 705 -15.24 9.56 -26.45
C THR A 705 -16.13 9.91 -27.66
N PRO A 706 -16.04 11.15 -28.20
CA PRO A 706 -16.79 11.55 -29.39
C PRO A 706 -16.50 10.68 -30.62
N ALA A 707 -17.49 10.54 -31.50
CA ALA A 707 -17.32 9.85 -32.77
C ALA A 707 -16.20 10.50 -33.61
N GLY A 708 -15.30 9.67 -34.15
CA GLY A 708 -14.15 10.12 -34.93
C GLY A 708 -12.91 10.52 -34.11
N ALA A 709 -13.00 10.53 -32.77
CA ALA A 709 -11.84 10.60 -31.88
C ALA A 709 -11.34 9.19 -31.50
N SER A 710 -10.06 9.08 -31.17
CA SER A 710 -9.42 7.87 -30.66
C SER A 710 -8.85 8.16 -29.28
N SER A 711 -9.30 7.44 -28.26
CA SER A 711 -8.86 7.61 -26.87
C SER A 711 -8.19 6.35 -26.33
N ASP A 712 -7.14 6.51 -25.53
CA ASP A 712 -6.49 5.39 -24.86
C ASP A 712 -5.92 5.80 -23.48
N VAL A 713 -5.76 4.80 -22.60
CA VAL A 713 -5.15 4.93 -21.27
C VAL A 713 -3.63 4.86 -21.40
N LEU A 714 -2.94 5.85 -20.84
CA LEU A 714 -1.49 5.95 -20.79
C LEU A 714 -1.02 5.89 -19.33
N PHE A 715 -0.30 4.84 -18.96
CA PHE A 715 0.24 4.71 -17.61
C PHE A 715 1.43 5.65 -17.41
N VAL A 716 1.36 6.48 -16.37
CA VAL A 716 2.53 7.25 -15.90
C VAL A 716 3.40 6.31 -15.08
N THR A 717 4.67 6.19 -15.49
CA THR A 717 5.68 5.30 -14.87
C THR A 717 6.77 6.08 -14.18
#